data_AF-A0A960MYB6-F1
#
_entry.id   AF-A0A960MYB6-F1
#
_cell.length_a   1.000
_cell.length_b   1.000
_cell.length_c   1.000
_cell.angle_alpha   90.00
_cell.angle_beta   90.00
_cell.angle_gamma   90.00
#
_symmetry.space_group_name_H-M   'P 1'
#
loop_
_entity.id
_entity.type
_entity.pdbx_description
1 polymer ?
#
loop_
_entity_poly.entity_id
_entity_poly.type
_entity_poly.pdbx_seq_one_letter_code
_entity_poly.pdbx_strand_id
1 'polypeptide(L)'
;MNTSPDRSLPPVLTEKLDEFRKRVRIVKFTEGILAGLFGLALSWCLVFILDRLGETPGWARTSLLILGAAGPGFGLPMLWHRWVWRQRRLEDVARLVRRTFPRLGDQLLGIVELAREADPAQSGRSERLVQAAISQAADAVKDKDLTGAVPDPKHRRWAWAAGSIAALVLLAALAVPEAARNAAARWLMPWRDTDRYTFAQVDSLPDTLVVPYAEPFDLEADLKPETRWTPSKATARIPGQPKIKADAEGKAYPFSFSPQKEDTRIDLSVGDDREHVRLEPRTRPELTQLVAKLKLPEYLEYHHEPEIEVRGGVVRLLEGAQVSWLAEASRELATAQVDGETQPIEAGKLKTTYLTVEGSRDHSVDWRDVIGLGPKTPLKLKVEAVKDQPPGIAARRDSQEQVVLDTEVVTFDLTVQDDFGIRQTGLEWTALPGQAPKGGGDPAKGEKIAAAGESELRDLETRATFSAAREGVAPQTIEVRAWAEDFLPGRERSYSAAFVLHILDATDHALWLTTQFGKWLEAARETYEREQQLHQTNQELRSLTAADLDRPENRRAVSRQAVEEQANAARLDALNGAGKRLVEQATRNTEFDADRLETWATMLKQLDDIAKTRMPSVADLLKESSSAAGAKPGQPGSPPSDNSPSNTAAADPKAAQPPKAGPSQASAPQVKQGGDLPSPPGPASPIDPNAPAPKPAPSIADNEKGFLDPPKPAENATPPAPKKPSGGKLTLPNTTLGAIGQAKPQAPPESPAQEQLDQAVTEQRDLLAEFAKVADQLSDLLASLEASTFVKRLKAASRAQMEIAKSTTSDTLSSFGAERKELSGPPVVAADDIGTRARKESETVFTIQSDLAAYANRKPDKRFTSLLDQMKKTQVVKEIETVALTIESNLSGQTISASEYWADTLDRWAEDLVSAAQCSNCKGGSADSLPPEIVLKVMQALHDEMTLRDETRELEKSRPAMEEVDYRGKAAPLANSQAKISDHVRGALDDILALPEGEQRFRKEVQLLSLVTEVMREARSILAKPDTGAEAIAAETEAIELLLQAKRMKPGGGGGGGSNPGGGGGAEFASAAALAGLGPGSDAEAQVAARAVGQATGRAGREFPEEFRSGLDAYFNALEKSGSAN
;
A
#
# COMPACT_ATOMS: atom_id res chain seq x y z
N MET A 1 40.19 133.65 -67.75
CA MET A 1 41.40 132.79 -67.85
C MET A 1 41.98 132.63 -66.44
N ASN A 2 42.79 131.59 -66.22
CA ASN A 2 43.36 131.18 -64.93
C ASN A 2 42.38 130.50 -63.96
N THR A 3 42.90 129.51 -63.24
CA THR A 3 42.19 128.46 -62.51
C THR A 3 42.25 128.62 -60.99
N SER A 4 41.31 128.01 -60.29
CA SER A 4 41.31 127.87 -58.83
C SER A 4 42.54 127.13 -58.29
N PRO A 5 42.92 127.41 -57.03
CA PRO A 5 43.36 126.38 -56.11
C PRO A 5 42.29 126.17 -55.03
N ASP A 6 41.69 124.97 -54.99
CA ASP A 6 40.85 124.56 -53.86
C ASP A 6 41.74 124.31 -52.62
N ARG A 7 41.29 124.67 -51.42
CA ARG A 7 42.13 124.68 -50.19
C ARG A 7 42.20 123.30 -49.52
N SER A 8 42.52 122.26 -50.28
CA SER A 8 42.82 120.93 -49.75
C SER A 8 44.13 120.93 -48.94
N LEU A 9 44.18 120.13 -47.87
CA LEU A 9 45.45 119.79 -47.18
C LEU A 9 46.51 119.28 -48.16
N PRO A 10 47.81 119.56 -47.96
CA PRO A 10 48.86 119.08 -48.85
C PRO A 10 48.81 117.54 -49.02
N PRO A 11 48.93 117.01 -50.25
CA PRO A 11 48.71 115.58 -50.52
C PRO A 11 49.65 114.68 -49.71
N VAL A 12 50.91 115.10 -49.54
CA VAL A 12 51.92 114.40 -48.71
C VAL A 12 51.47 114.24 -47.25
N LEU A 13 50.77 115.26 -46.70
CA LEU A 13 50.33 115.26 -45.30
C LEU A 13 49.13 114.33 -45.10
N THR A 14 48.18 114.34 -46.03
CA THR A 14 47.03 113.41 -46.03
C THR A 14 47.49 111.97 -46.28
N GLU A 15 48.38 111.74 -47.24
CA GLU A 15 48.94 110.42 -47.54
C GLU A 15 49.64 109.80 -46.32
N LYS A 16 50.52 110.56 -45.63
CA LYS A 16 51.21 110.07 -44.41
C LYS A 16 50.26 109.80 -43.24
N LEU A 17 49.22 110.61 -43.05
CA LEU A 17 48.20 110.35 -42.03
C LEU A 17 47.31 109.14 -42.38
N ASP A 18 46.98 108.92 -43.66
CA ASP A 18 46.24 107.74 -44.10
C ASP A 18 47.08 106.46 -44.13
N GLU A 19 48.37 106.54 -44.44
CA GLU A 19 49.33 105.44 -44.28
C GLU A 19 49.40 104.99 -42.82
N PHE A 20 49.57 105.94 -41.90
CA PHE A 20 49.57 105.66 -40.46
C PHE A 20 48.21 105.11 -39.97
N ARG A 21 47.08 105.68 -40.42
CA ARG A 21 45.72 105.18 -40.14
C ARG A 21 45.53 103.73 -40.61
N LYS A 22 45.94 103.41 -41.84
CA LYS A 22 45.93 102.05 -42.39
C LYS A 22 46.76 101.11 -41.50
N ARG A 23 47.98 101.51 -41.13
CA ARG A 23 48.89 100.72 -40.28
C ARG A 23 48.34 100.47 -38.87
N VAL A 24 47.74 101.47 -38.22
CA VAL A 24 47.06 101.31 -36.92
C VAL A 24 45.91 100.30 -37.01
N ARG A 25 45.05 100.42 -38.03
CA ARG A 25 43.93 99.49 -38.26
C ARG A 25 44.42 98.05 -38.49
N ILE A 26 45.40 97.87 -39.37
CA ILE A 26 45.99 96.55 -39.66
C ILE A 26 46.56 95.93 -38.37
N VAL A 27 47.47 96.64 -37.68
CA VAL A 27 48.12 96.10 -36.46
C VAL A 27 47.09 95.73 -35.39
N LYS A 28 46.06 96.56 -35.16
CA LYS A 28 45.07 96.31 -34.10
C LYS A 28 43.99 95.29 -34.48
N PHE A 29 43.71 95.10 -35.75
CA PHE A 29 42.84 94.01 -36.20
C PHE A 29 43.58 92.67 -36.21
N THR A 30 44.84 92.64 -36.64
CA THR A 30 45.71 91.47 -36.54
C THR A 30 45.93 91.03 -35.08
N GLU A 31 46.06 91.96 -34.12
CA GLU A 31 46.04 91.64 -32.69
C GLU A 31 44.77 90.90 -32.26
N GLY A 32 43.60 91.35 -32.72
CA GLY A 32 42.31 90.72 -32.41
C GLY A 32 42.15 89.34 -33.04
N ILE A 33 42.56 89.17 -34.31
CA ILE A 33 42.49 87.88 -35.02
C ILE A 33 43.38 86.85 -34.33
N LEU A 34 44.63 87.21 -34.04
CA LEU A 34 45.59 86.30 -33.40
C LEU A 34 45.16 85.93 -31.96
N ALA A 35 44.58 86.87 -31.21
CA ALA A 35 43.99 86.58 -29.90
C ALA A 35 42.77 85.65 -29.99
N GLY A 36 41.91 85.82 -30.99
CA GLY A 36 40.76 84.94 -31.23
C GLY A 36 41.15 83.53 -31.66
N LEU A 37 42.11 83.40 -32.57
CA LEU A 37 42.69 82.11 -32.98
C LEU A 37 43.37 81.40 -31.81
N PHE A 38 44.11 82.13 -30.97
CA PHE A 38 44.69 81.59 -29.75
C PHE A 38 43.61 81.06 -28.79
N GLY A 39 42.53 81.81 -28.57
CA GLY A 39 41.42 81.39 -27.70
C GLY A 39 40.73 80.10 -28.16
N LEU A 40 40.43 80.00 -29.46
CA LEU A 40 39.86 78.79 -30.05
C LEU A 40 40.81 77.58 -29.94
N ALA A 41 42.06 77.73 -30.37
CA ALA A 41 43.06 76.66 -30.31
C ALA A 41 43.33 76.19 -28.87
N LEU A 42 43.40 77.12 -27.91
CA LEU A 42 43.55 76.80 -26.49
C LEU A 42 42.34 76.02 -25.96
N SER A 43 41.11 76.40 -26.34
CA SER A 43 39.90 75.68 -25.92
C SER A 43 39.87 74.23 -26.45
N TRP A 44 40.33 74.00 -27.69
CA TRP A 44 40.47 72.65 -28.24
C TRP A 44 41.57 71.86 -27.52
N CYS A 45 42.74 72.46 -27.28
CA CYS A 45 43.82 71.81 -26.54
C CYS A 45 43.39 71.41 -25.12
N LEU A 46 42.56 72.23 -24.46
CA LEU A 46 42.01 71.88 -23.15
C LEU A 46 41.05 70.69 -23.22
N VAL A 47 40.16 70.60 -24.22
CA VAL A 47 39.32 69.39 -24.42
C VAL A 47 40.19 68.17 -24.72
N PHE A 48 41.17 68.27 -25.63
CA PHE A 48 42.08 67.18 -25.97
C PHE A 48 42.85 66.63 -24.75
N ILE A 49 43.35 67.51 -23.88
CA ILE A 49 44.05 67.11 -22.64
C ILE A 49 43.05 66.50 -21.63
N LEU A 50 41.90 67.12 -21.40
CA LEU A 50 40.92 66.63 -20.42
C LEU A 50 40.34 65.26 -20.84
N ASP A 51 40.11 65.02 -22.14
CA ASP A 51 39.71 63.71 -22.67
C ASP A 51 40.77 62.61 -22.49
N ARG A 52 42.00 62.93 -22.06
CA ARG A 52 43.02 61.95 -21.63
C ARG A 52 43.02 61.70 -20.12
N LEU A 53 42.45 62.61 -19.33
CA LEU A 53 42.39 62.51 -17.86
C LEU A 53 41.11 61.83 -17.36
N GLY A 54 40.04 61.88 -18.15
CA GLY A 54 38.76 61.24 -17.87
C GLY A 54 37.75 61.52 -18.99
N GLU A 55 36.46 61.30 -18.71
CA GLU A 55 35.40 61.76 -19.60
C GLU A 55 35.13 63.26 -19.40
N THR A 56 35.15 64.02 -20.49
CA THR A 56 34.67 65.42 -20.50
C THR A 56 33.14 65.49 -20.65
N PRO A 57 32.40 65.93 -19.62
CA PRO A 57 30.95 66.08 -19.73
C PRO A 57 30.60 67.21 -20.70
N GLY A 58 29.46 67.08 -21.41
CA GLY A 58 29.07 68.00 -22.48
C GLY A 58 28.98 69.48 -22.04
N TRP A 59 28.62 69.75 -20.79
CA TRP A 59 28.60 71.11 -20.24
C TRP A 59 30.01 71.73 -20.13
N ALA A 60 31.04 70.94 -19.82
CA ALA A 60 32.42 71.40 -19.74
C ALA A 60 33.01 71.65 -21.13
N ARG A 61 32.75 70.73 -22.08
CA ARG A 61 33.07 70.89 -23.51
C ARG A 61 32.43 72.17 -24.08
N THR A 62 31.15 72.39 -23.79
CA THR A 62 30.38 73.59 -24.18
C THR A 62 30.97 74.87 -23.57
N SER A 63 31.30 74.85 -22.27
CA SER A 63 31.87 76.01 -21.57
C SER A 63 33.23 76.43 -22.14
N LEU A 64 34.09 75.46 -22.47
CA LEU A 64 35.38 75.71 -23.12
C LEU A 64 35.20 76.30 -24.52
N LEU A 65 34.28 75.74 -25.33
CA LEU A 65 33.98 76.25 -26.67
C LEU A 65 33.47 77.71 -26.62
N ILE A 66 32.55 78.04 -25.72
CA ILE A 66 32.03 79.40 -25.53
C ILE A 66 33.15 80.36 -25.12
N LEU A 67 34.02 79.96 -24.18
CA LEU A 67 35.13 80.79 -23.72
C LEU A 67 36.17 81.05 -24.82
N GLY A 68 36.48 80.04 -25.65
CA GLY A 68 37.32 80.19 -26.83
C GLY A 68 36.70 81.10 -27.90
N ALA A 69 35.39 80.95 -28.14
CA ALA A 69 34.62 81.73 -29.12
C ALA A 69 34.34 83.19 -28.69
N ALA A 70 34.43 83.52 -27.40
CA ALA A 70 34.21 84.88 -26.91
C ALA A 70 35.23 85.89 -27.48
N GLY A 71 36.46 85.45 -27.74
CA GLY A 71 37.52 86.25 -28.37
C GLY A 71 37.13 86.80 -29.75
N PRO A 72 36.84 85.95 -30.75
CA PRO A 72 36.34 86.42 -32.04
C PRO A 72 34.91 87.01 -31.95
N GLY A 73 34.02 86.45 -31.13
CA GLY A 73 32.61 86.85 -31.06
C GLY A 73 32.39 88.27 -30.52
N PHE A 74 33.06 88.65 -29.42
CA PHE A 74 32.90 89.97 -28.80
C PHE A 74 34.12 90.88 -29.00
N GLY A 75 35.34 90.31 -29.00
CA GLY A 75 36.58 91.08 -29.08
C GLY A 75 36.80 91.75 -30.44
N LEU A 76 36.56 91.04 -31.55
CA LEU A 76 36.74 91.61 -32.90
C LEU A 76 35.77 92.77 -33.21
N PRO A 77 34.45 92.68 -32.95
CA PRO A 77 33.55 93.82 -33.11
C PRO A 77 33.93 95.03 -32.25
N MET A 78 34.37 94.81 -31.00
CA MET A 78 34.80 95.89 -30.12
C MET A 78 36.07 96.60 -30.63
N LEU A 79 37.04 95.83 -31.14
CA LEU A 79 38.26 96.37 -31.77
C LEU A 79 37.93 97.12 -33.07
N TRP A 80 37.02 96.59 -33.91
CA TRP A 80 36.55 97.27 -35.11
C TRP A 80 35.90 98.63 -34.79
N HIS A 81 34.98 98.68 -33.82
CA HIS A 81 34.40 99.95 -33.38
C HIS A 81 35.47 100.92 -32.84
N ARG A 82 36.41 100.43 -32.03
CA ARG A 82 37.45 101.26 -31.39
C ARG A 82 38.49 101.84 -32.36
N TRP A 83 38.92 101.07 -33.37
CA TRP A 83 40.05 101.44 -34.25
C TRP A 83 39.65 101.75 -35.71
N VAL A 84 38.51 101.26 -36.18
CA VAL A 84 37.99 101.59 -37.53
C VAL A 84 36.91 102.67 -37.46
N TRP A 85 35.95 102.57 -36.53
CA TRP A 85 34.83 103.51 -36.46
C TRP A 85 35.16 104.83 -35.76
N ARG A 86 35.85 104.79 -34.60
CA ARG A 86 36.24 106.00 -33.85
C ARG A 86 37.45 106.76 -34.41
N GLN A 87 38.10 106.26 -35.46
CA GLN A 87 39.26 106.89 -36.12
C GLN A 87 38.97 107.15 -37.60
N ARG A 88 37.85 107.83 -37.85
CA ARG A 88 37.37 108.19 -39.20
C ARG A 88 37.87 109.56 -39.67
N ARG A 89 38.02 110.54 -38.78
CA ARG A 89 38.50 111.88 -39.14
C ARG A 89 40.04 111.96 -39.02
N LEU A 90 40.68 113.00 -39.54
CA LEU A 90 42.15 113.13 -39.56
C LEU A 90 42.68 113.68 -38.23
N GLU A 91 41.90 114.51 -37.56
CA GLU A 91 42.11 115.06 -36.22
C GLU A 91 42.18 113.95 -35.16
N ASP A 92 41.38 112.88 -35.33
CA ASP A 92 41.41 111.69 -34.46
C ASP A 92 42.73 110.90 -34.60
N VAL A 93 43.33 110.95 -35.80
CA VAL A 93 44.62 110.33 -36.10
C VAL A 93 45.78 111.22 -35.61
N ALA A 94 45.69 112.55 -35.80
CA ALA A 94 46.64 113.51 -35.25
C ALA A 94 46.66 113.47 -33.71
N ARG A 95 45.50 113.37 -33.05
CA ARG A 95 45.39 113.13 -31.60
C ARG A 95 45.96 111.77 -31.14
N LEU A 96 46.14 110.81 -32.05
CA LEU A 96 46.89 109.58 -31.78
C LEU A 96 48.40 109.84 -31.84
N VAL A 97 48.89 110.47 -32.92
CA VAL A 97 50.30 110.85 -33.11
C VAL A 97 50.80 111.74 -31.97
N ARG A 98 49.97 112.67 -31.47
CA ARG A 98 50.22 113.54 -30.31
C ARG A 98 50.68 112.79 -29.06
N ARG A 99 50.27 111.53 -28.86
CA ARG A 99 50.65 110.74 -27.67
C ARG A 99 52.11 110.31 -27.67
N THR A 100 52.70 110.11 -28.84
CA THR A 100 54.09 109.65 -28.99
C THR A 100 55.02 110.78 -29.45
N PHE A 101 54.49 111.73 -30.22
CA PHE A 101 55.22 112.92 -30.67
C PHE A 101 54.41 114.19 -30.35
N PRO A 102 54.43 114.70 -29.10
CA PRO A 102 53.57 115.81 -28.69
C PRO A 102 53.67 117.05 -29.58
N ARG A 103 54.89 117.57 -29.78
CA ARG A 103 55.15 118.74 -30.65
C ARG A 103 54.66 118.55 -32.09
N LEU A 104 54.85 117.35 -32.66
CA LEU A 104 54.44 117.05 -34.03
C LEU A 104 52.91 116.88 -34.13
N GLY A 105 52.29 116.24 -33.15
CA GLY A 105 50.85 116.04 -33.09
C GLY A 105 50.08 117.32 -32.81
N ASP A 106 50.62 118.24 -31.99
CA ASP A 106 50.07 119.58 -31.79
C ASP A 106 50.15 120.41 -33.08
N GLN A 107 51.29 120.37 -33.80
CA GLN A 107 51.42 120.99 -35.12
C GLN A 107 50.41 120.39 -36.11
N LEU A 108 50.42 119.06 -36.31
CA LEU A 108 49.51 118.36 -37.23
C LEU A 108 48.04 118.58 -36.91
N LEU A 109 47.66 118.59 -35.63
CA LEU A 109 46.29 118.86 -35.21
C LEU A 109 45.90 120.31 -35.55
N GLY A 110 46.72 121.28 -35.15
CA GLY A 110 46.48 122.70 -35.45
C GLY A 110 46.41 123.00 -36.95
N ILE A 111 47.16 122.29 -37.80
CA ILE A 111 47.11 122.45 -39.26
C ILE A 111 45.83 121.84 -39.85
N VAL A 112 45.41 120.66 -39.39
CA VAL A 112 44.17 120.03 -39.84
C VAL A 112 42.94 120.82 -39.34
N GLU A 113 43.04 121.49 -38.19
CA GLU A 113 42.03 122.43 -37.69
C GLU A 113 42.05 123.74 -38.50
N LEU A 114 43.21 124.37 -38.75
CA LEU A 114 43.34 125.55 -39.64
C LEU A 114 42.85 125.30 -41.07
N ALA A 115 43.03 124.08 -41.59
CA ALA A 115 42.53 123.69 -42.92
C ALA A 115 41.02 123.37 -42.94
N ARG A 116 40.34 123.47 -41.79
CA ARG A 116 38.92 123.12 -41.62
C ARG A 116 38.05 124.25 -41.07
N GLU A 117 38.64 125.28 -40.46
CA GLU A 117 37.94 126.50 -40.04
C GLU A 117 37.59 127.38 -41.27
N ALA A 118 36.41 127.10 -41.84
CA ALA A 118 35.96 127.68 -43.10
C ALA A 118 35.14 128.99 -42.94
N ASP A 119 35.72 130.03 -42.33
CA ASP A 119 35.18 131.40 -42.41
C ASP A 119 36.28 132.48 -42.44
N PRO A 120 36.66 133.00 -43.63
CA PRO A 120 37.71 134.01 -43.75
C PRO A 120 37.33 135.40 -43.21
N ALA A 121 36.05 135.69 -42.97
CA ALA A 121 35.56 137.08 -42.84
C ALA A 121 35.87 137.74 -41.49
N GLN A 122 36.13 136.96 -40.43
CA GLN A 122 36.24 137.47 -39.05
C GLN A 122 37.65 137.44 -38.45
N SER A 123 38.66 136.94 -39.19
CA SER A 123 40.06 136.92 -38.74
C SER A 123 40.97 137.56 -39.78
N GLY A 124 41.30 138.84 -39.58
CA GLY A 124 42.17 139.64 -40.46
C GLY A 124 43.64 139.17 -40.47
N ARG A 125 43.91 138.00 -41.04
CA ARG A 125 45.23 137.36 -41.14
C ARG A 125 45.63 137.20 -42.60
N SER A 126 46.89 137.48 -42.92
CA SER A 126 47.40 137.43 -44.29
C SER A 126 47.38 136.00 -44.85
N GLU A 127 46.75 135.82 -46.00
CA GLU A 127 46.58 134.53 -46.69
C GLU A 127 47.93 133.83 -46.97
N ARG A 128 48.97 134.62 -47.27
CA ARG A 128 50.34 134.12 -47.46
C ARG A 128 50.94 133.48 -46.19
N LEU A 129 50.58 133.95 -44.99
CA LEU A 129 51.09 133.38 -43.74
C LEU A 129 50.44 132.01 -43.45
N VAL A 130 49.16 131.85 -43.77
CA VAL A 130 48.47 130.55 -43.65
C VAL A 130 49.08 129.54 -44.62
N GLN A 131 49.28 129.94 -45.88
CA GLN A 131 49.90 129.07 -46.89
C GLN A 131 51.35 128.70 -46.54
N ALA A 132 52.14 129.65 -46.01
CA ALA A 132 53.51 129.40 -45.56
C ALA A 132 53.59 128.49 -44.33
N ALA A 133 52.67 128.61 -43.37
CA ALA A 133 52.60 127.71 -42.22
C ALA A 133 52.25 126.27 -42.64
N ILE A 134 51.34 126.12 -43.60
CA ILE A 134 50.96 124.82 -44.19
C ILE A 134 52.15 124.19 -44.93
N SER A 135 52.91 124.95 -45.73
CA SER A 135 54.09 124.41 -46.44
C SER A 135 55.23 124.07 -45.49
N GLN A 136 55.56 124.97 -44.55
CA GLN A 136 56.63 124.76 -43.56
C GLN A 136 56.41 123.47 -42.74
N ALA A 137 55.15 123.16 -42.42
CA ALA A 137 54.82 121.95 -41.70
C ALA A 137 54.71 120.70 -42.58
N ALA A 138 54.36 120.83 -43.87
CA ALA A 138 54.47 119.73 -44.81
C ALA A 138 55.94 119.27 -44.94
N ASP A 139 56.87 120.20 -45.11
CA ASP A 139 58.31 119.91 -45.13
C ASP A 139 58.80 119.34 -43.78
N ALA A 140 58.35 119.89 -42.65
CA ALA A 140 58.71 119.39 -41.33
C ALA A 140 58.18 117.97 -41.00
N VAL A 141 57.27 117.42 -41.80
CA VAL A 141 56.66 116.08 -41.64
C VAL A 141 57.14 115.09 -42.71
N LYS A 142 57.48 115.58 -43.91
CA LYS A 142 57.88 114.81 -45.09
C LYS A 142 58.88 113.68 -44.81
N ASP A 143 59.94 113.99 -44.06
CA ASP A 143 61.06 113.09 -43.79
C ASP A 143 60.97 112.36 -42.43
N LYS A 144 59.79 112.33 -41.79
CA LYS A 144 59.58 111.67 -40.47
C LYS A 144 58.83 110.34 -40.57
N ASP A 145 59.41 109.31 -39.95
CA ASP A 145 58.77 108.01 -39.75
C ASP A 145 57.75 108.07 -38.60
N LEU A 146 56.45 107.94 -38.93
CA LEU A 146 55.35 107.89 -37.96
C LEU A 146 55.08 106.48 -37.41
N THR A 147 55.79 105.44 -37.87
CA THR A 147 55.43 104.05 -37.57
C THR A 147 55.63 103.65 -36.10
N GLY A 148 56.49 104.38 -35.36
CA GLY A 148 56.63 104.26 -33.90
C GLY A 148 55.45 104.80 -33.09
N ALA A 149 54.51 105.54 -33.69
CA ALA A 149 53.36 106.14 -32.98
C ALA A 149 52.15 105.19 -32.82
N VAL A 150 52.23 103.94 -33.29
CA VAL A 150 51.14 102.95 -33.10
C VAL A 150 51.06 102.57 -31.61
N PRO A 151 49.92 102.76 -30.91
CA PRO A 151 49.85 102.48 -29.47
C PRO A 151 50.02 100.99 -29.13
N ASP A 152 50.97 100.66 -28.25
CA ASP A 152 51.25 99.31 -27.72
C ASP A 152 51.12 98.17 -28.74
N PRO A 153 52.02 98.03 -29.74
CA PRO A 153 51.91 97.01 -30.76
C PRO A 153 52.19 95.60 -30.20
N LYS A 154 51.14 94.91 -29.77
CA LYS A 154 51.17 93.56 -29.19
C LYS A 154 51.05 92.44 -30.24
N HIS A 155 50.83 92.77 -31.52
CA HIS A 155 50.68 91.79 -32.61
C HIS A 155 51.78 90.73 -32.63
N ARG A 156 53.05 91.08 -32.38
CA ARG A 156 54.16 90.10 -32.28
C ARG A 156 54.00 89.13 -31.11
N ARG A 157 53.52 89.57 -29.95
CA ARG A 157 53.28 88.70 -28.78
C ARG A 157 52.13 87.75 -29.04
N TRP A 158 51.04 88.24 -29.65
CA TRP A 158 49.92 87.39 -30.07
C TRP A 158 50.28 86.43 -31.21
N ALA A 159 51.17 86.83 -32.14
CA ALA A 159 51.66 85.94 -33.19
C ALA A 159 52.48 84.78 -32.62
N TRP A 160 53.35 85.06 -31.65
CA TRP A 160 54.06 84.00 -30.91
C TRP A 160 53.09 83.11 -30.12
N ALA A 161 52.16 83.67 -29.36
CA ALA A 161 51.19 82.87 -28.59
C ALA A 161 50.31 81.98 -29.49
N ALA A 162 49.73 82.55 -30.55
CA ALA A 162 48.91 81.82 -31.52
C ALA A 162 49.73 80.77 -32.29
N GLY A 163 50.97 81.09 -32.67
CA GLY A 163 51.89 80.15 -33.32
C GLY A 163 52.26 78.98 -32.42
N SER A 164 52.59 79.22 -31.14
CA SER A 164 52.92 78.17 -30.18
C SER A 164 51.76 77.22 -29.91
N ILE A 165 50.53 77.73 -29.72
CA ILE A 165 49.37 76.85 -29.52
C ILE A 165 48.99 76.10 -30.81
N ALA A 166 49.07 76.76 -31.99
CA ALA A 166 48.83 76.09 -33.27
C ALA A 166 49.86 74.99 -33.57
N ALA A 167 51.12 75.17 -33.15
CA ALA A 167 52.15 74.13 -33.24
C ALA A 167 51.82 72.91 -32.35
N LEU A 168 51.23 73.12 -31.16
CA LEU A 168 50.76 72.03 -30.30
C LEU A 168 49.54 71.31 -30.90
N VAL A 169 48.59 72.03 -31.52
CA VAL A 169 47.47 71.43 -32.27
C VAL A 169 48.00 70.56 -33.43
N LEU A 170 48.95 71.08 -34.20
CA LEU A 170 49.55 70.37 -35.33
C LEU A 170 50.34 69.13 -34.86
N LEU A 171 51.11 69.24 -33.78
CA LEU A 171 51.83 68.12 -33.16
C LEU A 171 50.87 67.00 -32.75
N ALA A 172 49.77 67.34 -32.07
CA ALA A 172 48.74 66.38 -31.65
C ALA A 172 48.06 65.71 -32.86
N ALA A 173 47.71 66.48 -33.89
CA ALA A 173 47.10 65.98 -35.11
C ALA A 173 48.01 65.05 -35.94
N LEU A 174 49.33 65.21 -35.85
CA LEU A 174 50.31 64.34 -36.53
C LEU A 174 50.69 63.11 -35.72
N ALA A 175 50.88 63.23 -34.40
CA ALA A 175 51.29 62.12 -33.54
C ALA A 175 50.13 61.16 -33.18
N VAL A 176 48.92 61.70 -33.01
CA VAL A 176 47.73 60.94 -32.62
C VAL A 176 46.50 61.40 -33.43
N PRO A 177 46.46 61.11 -34.75
CA PRO A 177 45.43 61.63 -35.64
C PRO A 177 44.01 61.23 -35.23
N GLU A 178 43.78 60.01 -34.75
CA GLU A 178 42.44 59.57 -34.31
C GLU A 178 41.98 60.27 -33.03
N ALA A 179 42.79 60.31 -31.97
CA ALA A 179 42.43 61.04 -30.74
C ALA A 179 42.26 62.55 -31.00
N ALA A 180 43.06 63.14 -31.89
CA ALA A 180 42.91 64.54 -32.29
C ALA A 180 41.61 64.79 -33.07
N ARG A 181 41.22 63.87 -33.98
CA ARG A 181 39.92 63.92 -34.67
C ARG A 181 38.74 63.71 -33.72
N ASN A 182 38.85 62.77 -32.77
CA ASN A 182 37.84 62.51 -31.75
C ASN A 182 37.64 63.72 -30.83
N ALA A 183 38.73 64.30 -30.30
CA ALA A 183 38.67 65.54 -29.52
C ALA A 183 38.14 66.72 -30.33
N ALA A 184 38.46 66.83 -31.63
CA ALA A 184 37.88 67.85 -32.51
C ALA A 184 36.36 67.66 -32.71
N ALA A 185 35.89 66.43 -32.87
CA ALA A 185 34.45 66.13 -32.94
C ALA A 185 33.74 66.43 -31.60
N ARG A 186 34.29 65.96 -30.47
CA ARG A 186 33.79 66.22 -29.11
C ARG A 186 33.78 67.72 -28.77
N TRP A 187 34.75 68.51 -29.26
CA TRP A 187 34.82 69.97 -29.10
C TRP A 187 33.86 70.75 -30.02
N LEU A 188 33.72 70.36 -31.29
CA LEU A 188 32.85 71.04 -32.26
C LEU A 188 31.36 70.73 -32.04
N MET A 189 31.05 69.53 -31.51
CA MET A 189 29.69 69.07 -31.21
C MET A 189 29.57 68.66 -29.73
N PRO A 190 29.68 69.60 -28.77
CA PRO A 190 29.80 69.28 -27.34
C PRO A 190 28.54 68.68 -26.71
N TRP A 191 27.41 68.76 -27.41
CA TRP A 191 26.09 68.18 -27.06
C TRP A 191 25.80 66.84 -27.76
N ARG A 192 26.73 66.31 -28.57
CA ARG A 192 26.60 64.96 -29.12
C ARG A 192 27.32 63.97 -28.21
N ASP A 193 26.65 62.86 -27.95
CA ASP A 193 27.27 61.66 -27.42
C ASP A 193 28.06 61.00 -28.56
N THR A 194 29.36 61.24 -28.51
CA THR A 194 30.38 60.62 -29.36
C THR A 194 31.44 60.08 -28.42
N ASP A 195 31.66 58.77 -28.47
CA ASP A 195 32.49 58.06 -27.50
C ASP A 195 33.90 58.65 -27.42
N ARG A 196 34.48 58.58 -26.23
CA ARG A 196 35.85 59.05 -25.98
C ARG A 196 36.81 58.05 -26.61
N TYR A 197 37.60 58.45 -27.60
CA TYR A 197 38.64 57.59 -28.16
C TYR A 197 39.62 57.17 -27.07
N THR A 198 39.75 55.88 -26.82
CA THR A 198 40.73 55.26 -25.92
C THR A 198 41.84 54.61 -26.73
N PHE A 199 43.02 54.44 -26.12
CA PHE A 199 44.15 53.77 -26.76
C PHE A 199 44.09 52.25 -26.57
N ALA A 200 43.55 51.79 -25.44
CA ALA A 200 43.39 50.37 -25.07
C ALA A 200 41.92 49.92 -25.19
N GLN A 201 41.40 49.86 -26.42
CA GLN A 201 39.96 49.66 -26.66
C GLN A 201 39.53 48.22 -26.38
N VAL A 202 38.63 48.06 -25.41
CA VAL A 202 37.98 46.78 -25.09
C VAL A 202 36.96 46.45 -26.20
N ASP A 203 36.77 45.18 -26.52
CA ASP A 203 35.71 44.75 -27.44
C ASP A 203 34.33 44.67 -26.74
N SER A 204 33.26 44.36 -27.49
CA SER A 204 31.89 44.41 -26.95
C SER A 204 31.64 43.36 -25.85
N LEU A 205 31.73 43.81 -24.60
CA LEU A 205 31.27 43.08 -23.42
C LEU A 205 29.72 43.05 -23.34
N PRO A 206 29.11 42.06 -22.68
CA PRO A 206 27.67 42.02 -22.49
C PRO A 206 27.22 43.09 -21.47
N ASP A 207 26.11 43.79 -21.76
CA ASP A 207 25.50 44.77 -20.83
C ASP A 207 25.15 44.15 -19.46
N THR A 208 24.77 42.86 -19.47
CA THR A 208 24.45 42.07 -18.28
C THR A 208 25.07 40.69 -18.39
N LEU A 209 25.85 40.31 -17.38
CA LEU A 209 26.42 38.99 -17.17
C LEU A 209 25.59 38.27 -16.09
N VAL A 210 24.89 37.21 -16.48
CA VAL A 210 24.20 36.30 -15.56
C VAL A 210 25.22 35.25 -15.08
N VAL A 211 25.29 35.02 -13.77
CA VAL A 211 26.25 34.06 -13.16
C VAL A 211 25.58 33.14 -12.14
N PRO A 212 26.13 31.94 -11.86
CA PRO A 212 25.58 31.06 -10.85
C PRO A 212 25.70 31.68 -9.44
N TYR A 213 24.57 31.73 -8.73
CA TYR A 213 24.47 32.30 -7.38
C TYR A 213 25.44 31.61 -6.40
N ALA A 214 26.22 32.44 -5.70
CA ALA A 214 27.24 32.03 -4.70
C ALA A 214 28.36 31.10 -5.22
N GLU A 215 28.62 31.06 -6.52
CA GLU A 215 29.78 30.38 -7.12
C GLU A 215 30.82 31.39 -7.66
N PRO A 216 32.12 31.04 -7.71
CA PRO A 216 33.09 31.83 -8.45
C PRO A 216 32.77 31.76 -9.95
N PHE A 217 33.12 32.81 -10.68
CA PHE A 217 32.95 32.90 -12.13
C PHE A 217 34.11 33.68 -12.75
N ASP A 218 34.35 33.44 -14.03
CA ASP A 218 35.36 34.14 -14.81
C ASP A 218 34.69 35.12 -15.78
N LEU A 219 35.34 36.26 -16.02
CA LEU A 219 35.01 37.18 -17.12
C LEU A 219 36.28 37.45 -17.92
N GLU A 220 36.25 37.12 -19.20
CA GLU A 220 37.31 37.46 -20.15
C GLU A 220 36.96 38.79 -20.82
N ALA A 221 37.95 39.69 -20.94
CA ALA A 221 37.79 40.98 -21.61
C ALA A 221 38.82 41.11 -22.74
N ASP A 222 38.36 41.01 -23.98
CA ASP A 222 39.17 41.15 -25.18
C ASP A 222 39.48 42.60 -25.56
N LEU A 223 40.61 42.80 -26.25
CA LEU A 223 40.96 44.04 -26.93
C LEU A 223 40.63 43.97 -28.43
N LYS A 224 39.98 45.03 -28.95
CA LYS A 224 39.64 45.16 -30.37
C LYS A 224 40.86 44.91 -31.30
N PRO A 225 40.66 44.41 -32.53
CA PRO A 225 41.73 44.17 -33.49
C PRO A 225 42.64 45.39 -33.74
N GLU A 226 42.06 46.59 -33.78
CA GLU A 226 42.74 47.86 -34.14
C GLU A 226 43.36 48.61 -32.95
N THR A 227 43.29 48.04 -31.74
CA THR A 227 43.79 48.66 -30.49
C THR A 227 45.26 49.09 -30.55
N ARG A 228 45.53 50.37 -30.26
CA ARG A 228 46.85 51.02 -30.40
C ARG A 228 47.77 50.88 -29.17
N TRP A 229 47.23 50.50 -28.02
CA TRP A 229 47.98 50.21 -26.79
C TRP A 229 47.44 48.94 -26.12
N THR A 230 48.32 47.98 -25.84
CA THR A 230 48.04 46.79 -25.03
C THR A 230 48.69 46.96 -23.64
N PRO A 231 47.93 47.34 -22.59
CA PRO A 231 48.43 47.35 -21.22
C PRO A 231 48.92 45.97 -20.78
N SER A 232 50.06 45.87 -20.08
CA SER A 232 50.52 44.57 -19.56
C SER A 232 49.65 44.01 -18.44
N LYS A 233 48.83 44.86 -17.80
CA LYS A 233 47.85 44.47 -16.78
C LYS A 233 46.56 45.28 -16.93
N ALA A 234 45.44 44.64 -16.70
CA ALA A 234 44.12 45.26 -16.53
C ALA A 234 43.61 45.07 -15.10
N THR A 235 42.60 45.83 -14.69
CA THR A 235 41.99 45.69 -13.35
C THR A 235 40.48 45.72 -13.40
N ALA A 236 39.82 44.83 -12.68
CA ALA A 236 38.37 44.80 -12.52
C ALA A 236 37.98 44.88 -11.04
N ARG A 237 36.77 45.36 -10.75
CA ARG A 237 36.30 45.55 -9.37
C ARG A 237 34.78 45.48 -9.24
N ILE A 238 34.28 44.70 -8.30
CA ILE A 238 32.89 44.81 -7.82
C ILE A 238 32.86 45.86 -6.68
N PRO A 239 31.86 46.77 -6.61
CA PRO A 239 31.69 47.69 -5.48
C PRO A 239 31.77 47.00 -4.11
N GLY A 240 32.38 47.67 -3.13
CA GLY A 240 32.69 47.10 -1.81
C GLY A 240 33.90 46.15 -1.77
N GLN A 241 34.24 45.47 -2.86
CA GLN A 241 35.29 44.45 -2.90
C GLN A 241 36.68 45.01 -3.30
N PRO A 242 37.79 44.28 -3.07
CA PRO A 242 39.11 44.66 -3.55
C PRO A 242 39.20 44.67 -5.08
N LYS A 243 40.23 45.34 -5.63
CA LYS A 243 40.50 45.34 -7.07
C LYS A 243 41.27 44.08 -7.46
N ILE A 244 40.71 43.31 -8.38
CA ILE A 244 41.34 42.16 -9.02
C ILE A 244 42.21 42.68 -10.18
N LYS A 245 43.30 41.97 -10.50
CA LYS A 245 44.20 42.31 -11.60
C LYS A 245 44.40 41.08 -12.49
N ALA A 246 44.27 41.28 -13.79
CA ALA A 246 44.65 40.31 -14.81
C ALA A 246 45.96 40.78 -15.46
N ASP A 247 46.85 39.83 -15.78
CA ASP A 247 47.94 40.05 -16.73
C ASP A 247 47.42 39.84 -18.16
N ALA A 248 48.11 40.38 -19.16
CA ALA A 248 47.67 40.31 -20.56
C ALA A 248 47.98 38.95 -21.20
N GLU A 249 46.95 38.18 -21.56
CA GLU A 249 47.09 36.93 -22.31
C GLU A 249 46.86 37.22 -23.81
N GLY A 250 47.91 37.75 -24.44
CA GLY A 250 47.89 38.16 -25.85
C GLY A 250 47.07 39.44 -26.08
N LYS A 251 45.75 39.28 -26.23
CA LYS A 251 44.77 40.38 -26.32
C LYS A 251 43.62 40.26 -25.32
N ALA A 252 43.53 39.16 -24.59
CA ALA A 252 42.53 38.93 -23.56
C ALA A 252 43.05 39.29 -22.16
N TYR A 253 42.11 39.54 -21.25
CA TYR A 253 42.35 39.68 -19.82
C TYR A 253 41.38 38.79 -19.04
N PRO A 254 41.81 37.63 -18.52
CA PRO A 254 40.97 36.74 -17.72
C PRO A 254 40.84 37.24 -16.28
N PHE A 255 39.60 37.46 -15.80
CA PHE A 255 39.30 37.87 -14.43
C PHE A 255 38.46 36.84 -13.68
N SER A 256 39.07 36.09 -12.77
CA SER A 256 38.35 35.22 -11.83
C SER A 256 37.79 36.00 -10.64
N PHE A 257 36.47 35.98 -10.46
CA PHE A 257 35.77 36.63 -9.36
C PHE A 257 35.38 35.64 -8.26
N SER A 258 35.35 36.12 -7.01
CA SER A 258 34.79 35.38 -5.87
C SER A 258 33.25 35.30 -5.95
N PRO A 259 32.62 34.30 -5.26
CA PRO A 259 31.17 34.17 -5.11
C PRO A 259 30.40 35.47 -4.85
N GLN A 260 29.31 35.67 -5.60
CA GLN A 260 28.40 36.82 -5.47
C GLN A 260 26.96 36.35 -5.20
N LYS A 261 26.17 37.19 -4.52
CA LYS A 261 24.79 36.86 -4.08
C LYS A 261 23.74 37.91 -4.40
N GLU A 262 24.16 39.11 -4.74
CA GLU A 262 23.30 40.29 -4.92
C GLU A 262 23.63 40.94 -6.27
N ASP A 263 22.62 41.53 -6.90
CA ASP A 263 22.77 42.21 -8.18
C ASP A 263 23.65 43.45 -8.04
N THR A 264 24.65 43.55 -8.91
CA THR A 264 25.72 44.53 -8.78
C THR A 264 26.30 44.86 -10.15
N ARG A 265 27.52 45.40 -10.20
CA ARG A 265 28.25 45.65 -11.45
C ARG A 265 29.74 45.38 -11.29
N ILE A 266 30.40 45.10 -12.41
CA ILE A 266 31.85 45.00 -12.53
C ILE A 266 32.35 46.30 -13.16
N ASP A 267 33.13 47.07 -12.40
CA ASP A 267 33.88 48.23 -12.90
C ASP A 267 35.20 47.74 -13.49
N LEU A 268 35.28 47.68 -14.82
CA LEU A 268 36.47 47.27 -15.57
C LEU A 268 37.35 48.48 -15.93
N SER A 269 38.67 48.26 -15.95
CA SER A 269 39.66 49.30 -16.24
C SER A 269 40.86 48.71 -16.98
N VAL A 270 40.87 48.84 -18.31
CA VAL A 270 41.95 48.41 -19.21
C VAL A 270 42.68 49.65 -19.71
N GLY A 271 43.88 49.92 -19.20
CA GLY A 271 44.67 51.10 -19.61
C GLY A 271 43.95 52.43 -19.34
N ASP A 272 43.60 53.17 -20.39
CA ASP A 272 42.80 54.39 -20.35
C ASP A 272 41.27 54.17 -20.48
N ASP A 273 40.85 52.92 -20.76
CA ASP A 273 39.46 52.54 -21.01
C ASP A 273 38.71 52.00 -19.79
N ARG A 274 37.41 52.29 -19.71
CA ARG A 274 36.58 52.11 -18.50
C ARG A 274 35.19 51.62 -18.88
N GLU A 275 34.91 50.37 -18.51
CA GLU A 275 33.68 49.68 -18.88
C GLU A 275 32.90 49.21 -17.64
N HIS A 276 31.58 49.02 -17.81
CA HIS A 276 30.68 48.66 -16.71
C HIS A 276 29.69 47.56 -17.13
N VAL A 277 29.95 46.33 -16.68
CA VAL A 277 29.07 45.17 -16.90
C VAL A 277 28.14 45.00 -15.71
N ARG A 278 26.82 44.86 -15.91
CA ARG A 278 25.90 44.49 -14.81
C ARG A 278 26.10 43.01 -14.47
N LEU A 279 26.01 42.67 -13.19
CA LEU A 279 26.20 41.31 -12.72
C LEU A 279 24.94 40.85 -11.99
N GLU A 280 24.33 39.77 -12.46
CA GLU A 280 23.10 39.20 -11.92
C GLU A 280 23.34 37.74 -11.46
N PRO A 281 23.61 37.51 -10.15
CA PRO A 281 23.68 36.17 -9.59
C PRO A 281 22.30 35.52 -9.58
N ARG A 282 22.17 34.35 -10.23
CA ARG A 282 20.90 33.60 -10.34
C ARG A 282 21.13 32.15 -9.96
N THR A 283 20.15 31.52 -9.32
CA THR A 283 20.19 30.08 -9.04
C THR A 283 20.26 29.28 -10.34
N ARG A 284 21.06 28.21 -10.35
CA ARG A 284 21.07 27.22 -11.45
C ARG A 284 19.69 26.57 -11.60
N PRO A 285 19.29 26.15 -12.80
CA PRO A 285 18.07 25.36 -12.99
C PRO A 285 18.27 23.96 -12.39
N GLU A 286 17.46 23.64 -11.38
CA GLU A 286 17.45 22.33 -10.73
C GLU A 286 16.24 21.53 -11.25
N LEU A 287 16.43 20.25 -11.50
CA LEU A 287 15.41 19.37 -12.06
C LEU A 287 14.41 18.99 -10.96
N THR A 288 13.16 19.43 -11.10
CA THR A 288 12.10 19.36 -10.08
C THR A 288 11.24 18.11 -10.21
N GLN A 289 11.08 17.57 -11.42
CA GLN A 289 10.37 16.32 -11.69
C GLN A 289 10.99 15.59 -12.88
N LEU A 290 11.23 14.28 -12.73
CA LEU A 290 11.66 13.37 -13.80
C LEU A 290 10.68 12.19 -13.89
N VAL A 291 10.07 12.00 -15.06
CA VAL A 291 9.13 10.91 -15.33
C VAL A 291 9.62 10.07 -16.50
N ALA A 292 9.67 8.76 -16.31
CA ALA A 292 9.77 7.77 -17.37
C ALA A 292 8.36 7.41 -17.83
N LYS A 293 7.95 7.84 -19.04
CA LYS A 293 6.70 7.42 -19.66
C LYS A 293 6.94 6.21 -20.54
N LEU A 294 6.21 5.12 -20.30
CA LEU A 294 6.52 3.81 -20.84
C LEU A 294 5.50 3.35 -21.87
N LYS A 295 6.00 2.68 -22.91
CA LYS A 295 5.25 1.73 -23.72
C LYS A 295 5.80 0.35 -23.43
N LEU A 296 5.02 -0.45 -22.72
CA LEU A 296 5.36 -1.85 -22.46
C LEU A 296 5.23 -2.68 -23.75
N PRO A 297 5.87 -3.86 -23.84
CA PRO A 297 5.72 -4.75 -24.98
C PRO A 297 4.26 -5.15 -25.24
N GLU A 298 3.91 -5.32 -26.51
CA GLU A 298 2.54 -5.61 -26.98
C GLU A 298 1.93 -6.87 -26.33
N TYR A 299 2.75 -7.86 -25.95
CA TYR A 299 2.27 -9.09 -25.30
C TYR A 299 1.61 -8.86 -23.93
N LEU A 300 1.95 -7.77 -23.22
CA LEU A 300 1.36 -7.47 -21.91
C LEU A 300 -0.05 -6.88 -21.99
N GLU A 301 -0.57 -6.55 -23.19
CA GLU A 301 -1.94 -6.05 -23.41
C GLU A 301 -2.36 -4.80 -22.58
N TYR A 302 -1.41 -4.06 -22.02
CA TYR A 302 -1.65 -2.78 -21.31
C TYR A 302 -2.36 -1.77 -22.22
N HIS A 303 -3.45 -1.18 -21.75
CA HIS A 303 -4.23 -0.20 -22.52
C HIS A 303 -3.77 1.25 -22.28
N HIS A 304 -3.00 1.50 -21.23
CA HIS A 304 -2.42 2.79 -20.90
C HIS A 304 -0.89 2.80 -21.00
N GLU A 305 -0.30 3.99 -21.08
CA GLU A 305 1.16 4.19 -21.02
C GLU A 305 1.54 4.53 -19.56
N PRO A 306 2.07 3.60 -18.75
CA PRO A 306 2.39 3.86 -17.35
C PRO A 306 3.54 4.87 -17.20
N GLU A 307 3.45 5.69 -16.15
CA GLU A 307 4.42 6.73 -15.82
C GLU A 307 5.11 6.42 -14.48
N ILE A 308 6.44 6.37 -14.48
CA ILE A 308 7.26 6.14 -13.29
C ILE A 308 8.05 7.41 -12.96
N GLU A 309 7.80 8.01 -11.79
CA GLU A 309 8.61 9.10 -11.27
C GLU A 309 9.97 8.59 -10.79
N VAL A 310 11.06 9.10 -11.37
CA VAL A 310 12.42 8.63 -11.07
C VAL A 310 13.09 9.47 -10.00
N ARG A 311 13.19 8.90 -8.80
CA ARG A 311 13.83 9.51 -7.63
C ARG A 311 15.22 8.92 -7.42
N GLY A 312 16.25 9.78 -7.31
CA GLY A 312 17.62 9.35 -6.99
C GLY A 312 18.49 8.86 -8.16
N GLY A 313 18.07 9.05 -9.42
CA GLY A 313 18.91 8.80 -10.59
C GLY A 313 19.11 7.33 -10.97
N VAL A 314 18.31 6.42 -10.43
CA VAL A 314 18.26 5.01 -10.86
C VAL A 314 16.81 4.64 -11.15
N VAL A 315 16.56 3.94 -12.26
CA VAL A 315 15.25 3.36 -12.61
C VAL A 315 15.41 1.88 -12.95
N ARG A 316 14.34 1.10 -12.79
CA ARG A 316 14.22 -0.27 -13.30
C ARG A 316 13.12 -0.33 -14.33
N LEU A 317 13.43 -0.82 -15.53
CA LEU A 317 12.53 -0.90 -16.67
C LEU A 317 12.61 -2.29 -17.32
N LEU A 318 11.51 -2.74 -17.91
CA LEU A 318 11.42 -4.02 -18.61
C LEU A 318 12.31 -4.04 -19.86
N GLU A 319 13.13 -5.09 -20.01
CA GLU A 319 13.88 -5.39 -21.24
C GLU A 319 12.90 -5.50 -22.43
N GLY A 320 13.11 -4.68 -23.46
CA GLY A 320 12.23 -4.58 -24.64
C GLY A 320 11.12 -3.52 -24.54
N ALA A 321 10.83 -2.95 -23.37
CA ALA A 321 9.93 -1.79 -23.27
C ALA A 321 10.56 -0.53 -23.88
N GLN A 322 9.74 0.45 -24.27
CA GLN A 322 10.19 1.75 -24.77
C GLN A 322 9.94 2.84 -23.72
N VAL A 323 10.93 3.71 -23.49
CA VAL A 323 10.85 4.82 -22.53
C VAL A 323 11.02 6.18 -23.20
N SER A 324 10.14 7.12 -22.86
CA SER A 324 10.25 8.56 -23.14
C SER A 324 10.49 9.30 -21.83
N TRP A 325 11.50 10.16 -21.78
CA TRP A 325 11.86 10.93 -20.58
C TRP A 325 11.22 12.31 -20.62
N LEU A 326 10.32 12.58 -19.68
CA LEU A 326 9.74 13.91 -19.45
C LEU A 326 10.37 14.53 -18.21
N ALA A 327 11.01 15.69 -18.35
CA ALA A 327 11.68 16.36 -17.25
C ALA A 327 11.35 17.86 -17.16
N GLU A 328 11.08 18.31 -15.95
CA GLU A 328 10.79 19.69 -15.59
C GLU A 328 11.86 20.23 -14.63
N ALA A 329 12.15 21.53 -14.72
CA ALA A 329 13.15 22.21 -13.92
C ALA A 329 12.58 23.49 -13.30
N SER A 330 13.27 24.03 -12.29
CA SER A 330 12.89 25.25 -11.56
C SER A 330 12.92 26.55 -12.40
N ARG A 331 13.32 26.45 -13.68
CA ARG A 331 13.23 27.49 -14.71
C ARG A 331 13.06 26.81 -16.07
N GLU A 332 12.34 27.44 -16.99
CA GLU A 332 12.13 26.94 -18.35
C GLU A 332 13.46 26.62 -19.05
N LEU A 333 13.53 25.43 -19.66
CA LEU A 333 14.69 24.97 -20.42
C LEU A 333 14.69 25.59 -21.82
N ALA A 334 15.88 25.99 -22.28
CA ALA A 334 16.11 26.42 -23.66
C ALA A 334 16.73 25.30 -24.51
N THR A 335 17.59 24.47 -23.91
CA THR A 335 18.21 23.30 -24.55
C THR A 335 18.44 22.19 -23.53
N ALA A 336 18.29 20.94 -23.94
CA ALA A 336 18.70 19.77 -23.15
C ALA A 336 19.43 18.75 -24.04
N GLN A 337 20.32 17.98 -23.42
CA GLN A 337 21.09 16.92 -24.06
C GLN A 337 21.03 15.64 -23.24
N VAL A 338 20.94 14.51 -23.93
CA VAL A 338 21.06 13.16 -23.35
C VAL A 338 22.19 12.47 -24.09
N ASP A 339 23.21 12.05 -23.35
CA ASP A 339 24.45 11.43 -23.87
C ASP A 339 25.20 12.28 -24.91
N GLY A 340 24.95 13.60 -24.91
CA GLY A 340 25.49 14.59 -25.86
C GLY A 340 24.59 14.87 -27.06
N GLU A 341 23.56 14.07 -27.31
CA GLU A 341 22.56 14.32 -28.36
C GLU A 341 21.52 15.34 -27.88
N THR A 342 21.21 16.34 -28.72
CA THR A 342 20.26 17.41 -28.37
C THR A 342 18.83 16.93 -28.51
N GLN A 343 18.07 17.05 -27.43
CA GLN A 343 16.69 16.58 -27.31
C GLN A 343 15.68 17.73 -27.47
N PRO A 344 14.46 17.48 -27.94
CA PRO A 344 13.47 18.53 -28.12
C PRO A 344 12.92 19.04 -26.77
N ILE A 345 12.59 20.33 -26.75
CA ILE A 345 11.93 21.01 -25.63
C ILE A 345 10.50 21.32 -26.05
N GLU A 346 9.52 20.85 -25.27
CA GLU A 346 8.11 21.21 -25.42
C GLU A 346 7.69 22.08 -24.22
N ALA A 347 7.20 23.30 -24.48
CA ALA A 347 6.72 24.24 -23.45
C ALA A 347 7.70 24.44 -22.25
N GLY A 348 9.00 24.55 -22.53
CA GLY A 348 10.04 24.74 -21.51
C GLY A 348 10.46 23.46 -20.76
N LYS A 349 9.88 22.30 -21.09
CA LYS A 349 10.19 20.98 -20.49
C LYS A 349 10.94 20.09 -21.49
N LEU A 350 11.86 19.26 -21.00
CA LEU A 350 12.49 18.21 -21.80
C LEU A 350 11.49 17.07 -22.02
N LYS A 351 11.43 16.56 -23.24
CA LYS A 351 10.64 15.37 -23.60
C LYS A 351 11.38 14.59 -24.69
N THR A 352 12.03 13.47 -24.35
CA THR A 352 12.78 12.68 -25.36
C THR A 352 11.84 11.94 -26.31
N THR A 353 12.37 11.46 -27.43
CA THR A 353 11.73 10.36 -28.17
C THR A 353 11.70 9.08 -27.34
N TYR A 354 10.85 8.13 -27.72
CA TYR A 354 10.85 6.79 -27.13
C TYR A 354 12.11 6.01 -27.55
N LEU A 355 12.80 5.41 -26.59
CA LEU A 355 13.99 4.57 -26.80
C LEU A 355 13.74 3.18 -26.21
N THR A 356 14.11 2.12 -26.92
CA THR A 356 13.97 0.73 -26.45
C THR A 356 15.02 0.37 -25.40
N VAL A 357 14.60 -0.24 -24.30
CA VAL A 357 15.45 -0.73 -23.22
C VAL A 357 16.06 -2.09 -23.60
N GLU A 358 17.18 -2.06 -24.32
CA GLU A 358 17.93 -3.26 -24.76
C GLU A 358 18.78 -3.91 -23.65
N GLY A 359 19.01 -3.19 -22.55
CA GLY A 359 19.96 -3.59 -21.50
C GLY A 359 20.36 -2.42 -20.62
N SER A 360 20.95 -2.71 -19.45
CA SER A 360 21.29 -1.69 -18.45
C SER A 360 22.37 -0.72 -18.94
N ARG A 361 22.11 0.60 -18.85
CA ARG A 361 23.01 1.68 -19.31
C ARG A 361 22.96 2.88 -18.37
N ASP A 362 24.11 3.55 -18.20
CA ASP A 362 24.22 4.85 -17.52
C ASP A 362 24.07 5.97 -18.55
N HIS A 363 23.01 6.77 -18.44
CA HIS A 363 22.78 7.96 -19.27
C HIS A 363 23.25 9.24 -18.56
N SER A 364 23.67 10.24 -19.33
CA SER A 364 24.09 11.56 -18.84
C SER A 364 23.18 12.65 -19.41
N VAL A 365 22.35 13.25 -18.55
CA VAL A 365 21.41 14.32 -18.92
C VAL A 365 21.98 15.68 -18.50
N ASP A 366 22.13 16.61 -19.44
CA ASP A 366 22.56 18.00 -19.20
C ASP A 366 21.54 18.98 -19.80
N TRP A 367 21.46 20.20 -19.27
CA TRP A 367 20.46 21.18 -19.70
C TRP A 367 20.93 22.63 -19.50
N ARG A 368 20.29 23.55 -20.22
CA ARG A 368 20.42 24.99 -20.01
C ARG A 368 19.06 25.66 -20.03
N ASP A 369 18.88 26.62 -19.15
CA ASP A 369 17.68 27.45 -19.07
C ASP A 369 17.69 28.62 -20.07
N VAL A 370 16.58 29.34 -20.12
CA VAL A 370 16.39 30.56 -20.92
C VAL A 370 17.32 31.73 -20.58
N ILE A 371 18.14 31.65 -19.51
CA ILE A 371 19.18 32.63 -19.17
C ILE A 371 20.60 32.07 -19.29
N GLY A 372 20.76 30.89 -19.91
CA GLY A 372 22.04 30.27 -20.25
C GLY A 372 22.73 29.50 -19.12
N LEU A 373 22.13 29.40 -17.93
CA LEU A 373 22.67 28.61 -16.83
C LEU A 373 22.29 27.13 -16.98
N GLY A 374 23.20 26.24 -16.62
CA GLY A 374 22.96 24.79 -16.54
C GLY A 374 23.19 24.23 -15.14
N PRO A 375 23.00 22.91 -14.93
CA PRO A 375 23.31 22.26 -13.66
C PRO A 375 24.81 22.35 -13.32
N LYS A 376 25.16 22.05 -12.08
CA LYS A 376 26.56 22.05 -11.62
C LYS A 376 27.34 20.83 -12.11
N THR A 377 26.63 19.72 -12.27
CA THR A 377 27.09 18.45 -12.85
C THR A 377 25.89 17.84 -13.60
N PRO A 378 26.09 17.23 -14.78
CA PRO A 378 25.03 16.49 -15.45
C PRO A 378 24.39 15.44 -14.55
N LEU A 379 23.09 15.22 -14.68
CA LEU A 379 22.38 14.14 -14.01
C LEU A 379 22.82 12.81 -14.60
N LYS A 380 23.38 11.94 -13.76
CA LYS A 380 23.57 10.53 -14.11
C LYS A 380 22.29 9.76 -13.84
N LEU A 381 21.76 9.13 -14.88
CA LEU A 381 20.51 8.38 -14.88
C LEU A 381 20.81 6.94 -15.28
N LYS A 382 20.93 6.06 -14.29
CA LYS A 382 21.14 4.63 -14.50
C LYS A 382 19.80 3.97 -14.82
N VAL A 383 19.67 3.45 -16.03
CA VAL A 383 18.58 2.54 -16.41
C VAL A 383 19.06 1.12 -16.16
N GLU A 384 18.42 0.43 -15.23
CA GLU A 384 18.57 -1.02 -15.04
C GLU A 384 17.49 -1.73 -15.87
N ALA A 385 17.92 -2.51 -16.88
CA ALA A 385 17.02 -3.41 -17.59
C ALA A 385 16.75 -4.64 -16.71
N VAL A 386 15.49 -4.96 -16.50
CA VAL A 386 15.00 -6.09 -15.72
C VAL A 386 14.19 -6.99 -16.64
N LYS A 387 14.28 -8.30 -16.43
CA LYS A 387 13.44 -9.28 -17.12
C LYS A 387 12.17 -9.49 -16.31
N ASP A 388 11.04 -9.41 -17.00
CA ASP A 388 9.76 -10.01 -16.66
C ASP A 388 9.96 -11.36 -15.93
N GLN A 389 9.30 -11.52 -14.77
CA GLN A 389 9.48 -12.67 -13.87
C GLN A 389 8.24 -13.57 -13.90
N PRO A 390 8.40 -14.90 -13.75
CA PRO A 390 7.25 -15.81 -13.69
C PRO A 390 6.43 -15.57 -12.40
N PRO A 391 5.09 -15.66 -12.45
CA PRO A 391 4.22 -15.32 -11.34
C PRO A 391 4.46 -16.23 -10.15
N GLY A 392 4.51 -15.65 -8.95
CA GLY A 392 4.52 -16.40 -7.70
C GLY A 392 3.11 -16.88 -7.38
N ILE A 393 2.92 -18.18 -7.17
CA ILE A 393 1.64 -18.76 -6.72
C ILE A 393 1.79 -19.51 -5.40
N ALA A 394 0.94 -19.15 -4.43
CA ALA A 394 0.70 -19.89 -3.21
C ALA A 394 -0.72 -20.45 -3.22
N ALA A 395 -0.87 -21.65 -2.65
CA ALA A 395 -2.16 -22.29 -2.45
C ALA A 395 -2.26 -22.77 -1.00
N ARG A 396 -3.44 -22.63 -0.39
CA ARG A 396 -3.82 -23.19 0.91
C ARG A 396 -5.16 -23.89 0.75
N ARG A 397 -5.52 -24.76 1.69
CA ARG A 397 -6.72 -25.60 1.61
C ARG A 397 -7.48 -25.51 2.93
N ASP A 398 -8.80 -25.35 2.88
CA ASP A 398 -9.64 -25.16 4.08
C ASP A 398 -9.63 -26.41 4.99
N SER A 399 -9.56 -27.61 4.41
CA SER A 399 -9.47 -28.88 5.12
C SER A 399 -8.02 -29.35 5.31
N GLN A 400 -7.75 -30.12 6.36
CA GLN A 400 -6.46 -30.80 6.60
C GLN A 400 -6.53 -32.32 6.31
N GLU A 401 -7.73 -32.82 6.08
CA GLU A 401 -8.07 -34.21 5.79
C GLU A 401 -7.53 -34.62 4.40
N GLN A 402 -6.68 -35.65 4.32
CA GLN A 402 -6.13 -36.15 3.06
C GLN A 402 -7.05 -37.17 2.37
N VAL A 403 -7.97 -37.76 3.14
CA VAL A 403 -9.02 -38.65 2.63
C VAL A 403 -10.28 -37.83 2.46
N VAL A 404 -10.91 -37.94 1.29
CA VAL A 404 -12.10 -37.16 0.89
C VAL A 404 -13.09 -38.06 0.15
N LEU A 405 -14.37 -37.72 0.19
CA LEU A 405 -15.37 -38.38 -0.68
C LEU A 405 -15.17 -37.98 -2.13
N ASP A 406 -15.62 -38.85 -3.04
CA ASP A 406 -15.79 -38.53 -4.46
C ASP A 406 -16.72 -37.33 -4.71
N THR A 407 -17.79 -37.24 -3.91
CA THR A 407 -18.81 -36.20 -3.95
C THR A 407 -18.49 -34.97 -3.08
N GLU A 408 -17.48 -35.03 -2.21
CA GLU A 408 -17.03 -33.88 -1.43
C GLU A 408 -16.37 -32.83 -2.33
N VAL A 409 -16.40 -31.59 -1.87
CA VAL A 409 -15.81 -30.45 -2.59
C VAL A 409 -14.70 -29.86 -1.74
N VAL A 410 -13.50 -29.88 -2.29
CA VAL A 410 -12.25 -29.52 -1.63
C VAL A 410 -11.86 -28.11 -2.04
N THR A 411 -11.88 -27.19 -1.07
CA THR A 411 -11.66 -25.76 -1.32
C THR A 411 -10.20 -25.36 -1.11
N PHE A 412 -9.65 -24.66 -2.10
CA PHE A 412 -8.30 -24.12 -2.15
C PHE A 412 -8.35 -22.59 -2.28
N ASP A 413 -7.78 -21.87 -1.31
CA ASP A 413 -7.53 -20.44 -1.43
C ASP A 413 -6.17 -20.22 -2.12
N LEU A 414 -6.20 -19.54 -3.25
CA LEU A 414 -5.08 -19.24 -4.12
C LEU A 414 -4.69 -17.76 -4.00
N THR A 415 -3.39 -17.49 -3.87
CA THR A 415 -2.81 -16.15 -3.92
C THR A 415 -1.74 -16.15 -5.02
N VAL A 416 -1.93 -15.33 -6.05
CA VAL A 416 -1.00 -15.17 -7.17
C VAL A 416 -0.47 -13.74 -7.20
N GLN A 417 0.83 -13.57 -7.45
CA GLN A 417 1.52 -12.28 -7.53
C GLN A 417 2.43 -12.22 -8.76
N ASP A 418 2.42 -11.11 -9.50
CA ASP A 418 3.19 -10.90 -10.74
C ASP A 418 3.79 -9.48 -10.81
N ASP A 419 4.85 -9.25 -11.61
CA ASP A 419 5.45 -7.91 -11.75
C ASP A 419 4.79 -7.03 -12.82
N PHE A 420 4.05 -7.60 -13.77
CA PHE A 420 3.31 -6.87 -14.80
C PHE A 420 1.80 -7.17 -14.81
N GLY A 421 1.37 -8.44 -14.89
CA GLY A 421 -0.03 -8.82 -15.02
C GLY A 421 -0.28 -10.33 -15.02
N ILE A 422 -1.25 -10.77 -14.23
CA ILE A 422 -1.69 -12.16 -14.14
C ILE A 422 -2.74 -12.41 -15.22
N ARG A 423 -2.55 -13.43 -16.06
CA ARG A 423 -3.48 -13.76 -17.15
C ARG A 423 -4.62 -14.66 -16.69
N GLN A 424 -4.29 -15.74 -15.99
CA GLN A 424 -5.27 -16.68 -15.42
C GLN A 424 -4.62 -17.61 -14.39
N THR A 425 -5.45 -18.19 -13.51
CA THR A 425 -5.02 -19.19 -12.51
C THR A 425 -6.06 -20.29 -12.35
N GLY A 426 -5.62 -21.48 -11.95
CA GLY A 426 -6.44 -22.67 -11.89
C GLY A 426 -5.83 -23.82 -11.10
N LEU A 427 -6.42 -25.01 -11.25
CA LEU A 427 -5.93 -26.26 -10.69
C LEU A 427 -5.57 -27.24 -11.82
N GLU A 428 -4.54 -28.05 -11.60
CA GLU A 428 -4.22 -29.25 -12.38
C GLU A 428 -4.16 -30.44 -11.42
N TRP A 429 -4.61 -31.61 -11.85
CA TRP A 429 -4.51 -32.86 -11.10
C TRP A 429 -3.99 -34.01 -11.94
N THR A 430 -3.21 -34.89 -11.30
CA THR A 430 -2.64 -36.10 -11.89
C THR A 430 -2.67 -37.26 -10.90
N ALA A 431 -3.05 -38.46 -11.36
CA ALA A 431 -3.00 -39.68 -10.57
C ALA A 431 -1.58 -40.02 -10.10
N LEU A 432 -1.45 -40.52 -8.87
CA LEU A 432 -0.15 -40.79 -8.27
C LEU A 432 0.52 -42.00 -8.96
N PRO A 433 1.79 -41.89 -9.43
CA PRO A 433 2.46 -42.96 -10.17
C PRO A 433 2.47 -44.31 -9.44
N GLY A 434 2.00 -45.36 -10.12
CA GLY A 434 1.96 -46.73 -9.59
C GLY A 434 0.66 -47.14 -8.91
N GLN A 435 -0.34 -46.26 -8.81
CA GLN A 435 -1.72 -46.63 -8.45
C GLN A 435 -2.60 -46.66 -9.71
N ALA A 436 -3.34 -47.76 -9.89
CA ALA A 436 -4.40 -47.85 -10.90
C ALA A 436 -5.74 -47.43 -10.28
N PRO A 437 -6.65 -46.77 -11.03
CA PRO A 437 -7.96 -46.36 -10.51
C PRO A 437 -8.85 -47.58 -10.18
N LYS A 438 -9.61 -47.49 -9.07
CA LYS A 438 -10.53 -48.56 -8.67
C LYS A 438 -11.64 -48.74 -9.72
N GLY A 439 -11.56 -49.86 -10.47
CA GLY A 439 -12.60 -50.28 -11.39
C GLY A 439 -12.22 -50.33 -12.86
N GLY A 440 -10.99 -49.92 -13.22
CA GLY A 440 -10.50 -49.92 -14.60
C GLY A 440 -10.81 -48.60 -15.33
N GLY A 441 -9.78 -48.03 -15.95
CA GLY A 441 -9.82 -46.73 -16.62
C GLY A 441 -8.41 -46.15 -16.73
N ASP A 442 -8.25 -45.07 -17.50
CA ASP A 442 -6.99 -44.34 -17.58
C ASP A 442 -6.67 -43.61 -16.26
N PRO A 443 -5.39 -43.39 -15.92
CA PRO A 443 -5.01 -42.62 -14.74
C PRO A 443 -5.57 -41.20 -14.84
N ALA A 444 -6.23 -40.71 -13.79
CA ALA A 444 -6.87 -39.39 -13.84
C ALA A 444 -5.85 -38.28 -14.15
N LYS A 445 -6.11 -37.52 -15.21
CA LYS A 445 -5.49 -36.22 -15.45
C LYS A 445 -6.55 -35.22 -15.89
N GLY A 446 -6.48 -34.00 -15.37
CA GLY A 446 -7.33 -32.88 -15.80
C GLY A 446 -6.81 -31.54 -15.28
N GLU A 447 -7.39 -30.47 -15.78
CA GLU A 447 -7.15 -29.10 -15.33
C GLU A 447 -8.42 -28.25 -15.45
N LYS A 448 -8.49 -27.17 -14.67
CA LYS A 448 -9.50 -26.12 -14.85
C LYS A 448 -9.00 -24.76 -14.43
N ILE A 449 -9.52 -23.72 -15.08
CA ILE A 449 -9.37 -22.32 -14.70
C ILE A 449 -10.29 -22.04 -13.51
N ALA A 450 -9.77 -21.37 -12.48
CA ALA A 450 -10.52 -20.95 -11.28
C ALA A 450 -10.75 -19.42 -11.24
N ALA A 451 -9.89 -18.65 -11.92
CA ALA A 451 -10.13 -17.23 -12.19
C ALA A 451 -9.38 -16.77 -13.45
N ALA A 452 -10.02 -15.88 -14.19
CA ALA A 452 -9.31 -14.97 -15.09
C ALA A 452 -8.53 -13.92 -14.27
N GLY A 453 -7.45 -13.40 -14.85
CA GLY A 453 -6.82 -12.16 -14.41
C GLY A 453 -7.01 -11.05 -15.46
N GLU A 454 -6.21 -10.00 -15.36
CA GLU A 454 -6.22 -8.84 -16.26
C GLU A 454 -4.78 -8.36 -16.49
N SER A 455 -4.51 -7.72 -17.64
CA SER A 455 -3.17 -7.23 -18.02
C SER A 455 -2.51 -6.33 -16.96
N GLU A 456 -3.29 -5.60 -16.18
CA GLU A 456 -2.82 -4.64 -15.18
C GLU A 456 -2.95 -5.19 -13.73
N LEU A 457 -3.48 -6.41 -13.56
CA LEU A 457 -3.73 -7.04 -12.26
C LEU A 457 -2.53 -7.85 -11.76
N ARG A 458 -1.82 -7.31 -10.75
CA ARG A 458 -0.59 -7.88 -10.21
C ARG A 458 -0.75 -8.76 -8.97
N ASP A 459 -1.87 -8.64 -8.27
CA ASP A 459 -2.23 -9.45 -7.11
C ASP A 459 -3.62 -10.04 -7.34
N LEU A 460 -3.74 -11.36 -7.33
CA LEU A 460 -5.02 -12.07 -7.49
C LEU A 460 -5.22 -13.05 -6.33
N GLU A 461 -6.19 -12.74 -5.47
CA GLU A 461 -6.72 -13.69 -4.50
C GLU A 461 -8.01 -14.33 -5.04
N THR A 462 -8.00 -15.66 -5.12
CA THR A 462 -9.18 -16.41 -5.54
C THR A 462 -9.37 -17.72 -4.79
N ARG A 463 -10.55 -18.29 -4.93
CA ARG A 463 -10.95 -19.55 -4.33
C ARG A 463 -11.27 -20.52 -5.47
N ALA A 464 -10.61 -21.67 -5.45
CA ALA A 464 -10.80 -22.78 -6.37
C ALA A 464 -11.36 -23.98 -5.62
N THR A 465 -12.27 -24.71 -6.24
CA THR A 465 -12.88 -25.93 -5.71
C THR A 465 -12.33 -27.16 -6.46
N PHE A 466 -12.49 -28.35 -5.90
CA PHE A 466 -12.26 -29.60 -6.62
C PHE A 466 -13.23 -30.67 -6.11
N SER A 467 -13.90 -31.39 -7.02
CA SER A 467 -14.81 -32.48 -6.67
C SER A 467 -14.69 -33.62 -7.66
N ALA A 468 -14.25 -34.79 -7.20
CA ALA A 468 -13.90 -35.88 -8.10
C ALA A 468 -15.08 -36.36 -8.97
N ALA A 469 -16.28 -36.43 -8.39
CA ALA A 469 -17.52 -36.79 -9.07
C ALA A 469 -17.96 -35.77 -10.14
N ARG A 470 -17.51 -34.51 -10.05
CA ARG A 470 -17.79 -33.45 -11.05
C ARG A 470 -16.74 -33.38 -12.14
N GLU A 471 -15.47 -33.49 -11.75
CA GLU A 471 -14.32 -33.50 -12.66
C GLU A 471 -14.11 -34.88 -13.35
N GLY A 472 -15.02 -35.83 -13.17
CA GLY A 472 -14.99 -37.16 -13.81
C GLY A 472 -13.93 -38.13 -13.26
N VAL A 473 -13.36 -37.85 -12.10
CA VAL A 473 -12.26 -38.60 -11.49
C VAL A 473 -12.80 -39.78 -10.66
N ALA A 474 -12.53 -41.01 -11.12
CA ALA A 474 -12.85 -42.23 -10.37
C ALA A 474 -12.03 -42.35 -9.06
N PRO A 475 -12.51 -43.05 -8.02
CA PRO A 475 -11.80 -43.21 -6.74
C PRO A 475 -10.36 -43.76 -6.90
N GLN A 476 -9.39 -42.92 -6.52
CA GLN A 476 -7.94 -43.17 -6.59
C GLN A 476 -7.17 -42.13 -5.76
N THR A 477 -5.85 -42.30 -5.62
CA THR A 477 -4.99 -41.22 -5.10
C THR A 477 -4.56 -40.30 -6.24
N ILE A 478 -4.83 -38.99 -6.09
CA ILE A 478 -4.34 -37.95 -7.00
C ILE A 478 -3.45 -36.95 -6.28
N GLU A 479 -2.60 -36.30 -7.06
CA GLU A 479 -1.87 -35.09 -6.69
C GLU A 479 -2.56 -33.89 -7.35
N VAL A 480 -2.96 -32.89 -6.56
CA VAL A 480 -3.55 -31.63 -7.02
C VAL A 480 -2.55 -30.49 -6.80
N ARG A 481 -2.39 -29.62 -7.79
CA ARG A 481 -1.56 -28.41 -7.72
C ARG A 481 -2.34 -27.23 -8.27
N ALA A 482 -2.15 -26.04 -7.70
CA ALA A 482 -2.60 -24.82 -8.34
C ALA A 482 -1.53 -24.33 -9.34
N TRP A 483 -1.97 -23.65 -10.39
CA TRP A 483 -1.10 -23.07 -11.41
C TRP A 483 -1.46 -21.63 -11.74
N ALA A 484 -0.49 -20.87 -12.25
CA ALA A 484 -0.66 -19.51 -12.75
C ALA A 484 -0.02 -19.35 -14.13
N GLU A 485 -0.67 -18.57 -14.99
CA GLU A 485 -0.15 -18.05 -16.25
C GLU A 485 -0.10 -16.52 -16.19
N ASP A 486 1.00 -15.96 -16.69
CA ASP A 486 1.16 -14.56 -17.04
C ASP A 486 0.90 -14.35 -18.55
N PHE A 487 1.26 -13.18 -19.06
CA PHE A 487 1.08 -12.80 -20.47
C PHE A 487 2.29 -13.11 -21.38
N LEU A 488 3.44 -13.57 -20.85
CA LEU A 488 4.65 -13.79 -21.66
C LEU A 488 4.51 -15.03 -22.57
N PRO A 489 4.56 -14.87 -23.92
CA PRO A 489 4.28 -15.98 -24.83
C PRO A 489 5.31 -17.12 -24.74
N GLY A 490 4.82 -18.33 -24.50
CA GLY A 490 5.64 -19.56 -24.50
C GLY A 490 6.40 -19.84 -23.20
N ARG A 491 6.10 -19.14 -22.11
CA ARG A 491 6.57 -19.46 -20.76
C ARG A 491 5.85 -20.70 -20.20
N GLU A 492 6.54 -21.47 -19.35
CA GLU A 492 5.95 -22.60 -18.61
C GLU A 492 5.15 -22.09 -17.39
N ARG A 493 4.03 -22.74 -17.06
CA ARG A 493 3.18 -22.38 -15.91
C ARG A 493 3.97 -22.39 -14.60
N SER A 494 3.72 -21.40 -13.75
CA SER A 494 4.11 -21.46 -12.34
C SER A 494 3.18 -22.37 -11.56
N TYR A 495 3.72 -23.14 -10.59
CA TYR A 495 2.97 -24.12 -9.81
C TYR A 495 3.12 -23.93 -8.29
N SER A 496 2.05 -24.21 -7.55
CA SER A 496 2.07 -24.25 -6.09
C SER A 496 2.76 -25.49 -5.53
N ALA A 497 2.95 -25.53 -4.21
CA ALA A 497 3.10 -26.79 -3.49
C ALA A 497 1.90 -27.73 -3.77
N ALA A 498 2.14 -29.04 -3.70
CA ALA A 498 1.18 -30.06 -4.11
C ALA A 498 0.43 -30.71 -2.93
N PHE A 499 -0.81 -31.10 -3.20
CA PHE A 499 -1.72 -31.70 -2.23
C PHE A 499 -2.12 -33.10 -2.69
N VAL A 500 -1.82 -34.12 -1.88
CA VAL A 500 -2.24 -35.49 -2.14
C VAL A 500 -3.66 -35.69 -1.59
N LEU A 501 -4.58 -36.10 -2.46
CA LEU A 501 -5.96 -36.46 -2.10
C LEU A 501 -6.16 -37.96 -2.34
N HIS A 502 -6.65 -38.67 -1.32
CA HIS A 502 -7.15 -40.04 -1.42
C HIS A 502 -8.66 -39.99 -1.59
N ILE A 503 -9.13 -40.09 -2.83
CA ILE A 503 -10.56 -40.06 -3.16
C ILE A 503 -11.15 -41.45 -2.92
N LEU A 504 -12.17 -41.53 -2.08
CA LEU A 504 -12.92 -42.75 -1.79
C LEU A 504 -14.39 -42.59 -2.20
N ASP A 505 -15.03 -43.68 -2.63
CA ASP A 505 -16.49 -43.71 -2.71
C ASP A 505 -17.13 -43.73 -1.30
N ALA A 506 -18.45 -43.51 -1.24
CA ALA A 506 -19.19 -43.45 0.02
C ALA A 506 -19.06 -44.73 0.90
N THR A 507 -18.90 -45.91 0.30
CA THR A 507 -18.75 -47.18 1.04
C THR A 507 -17.32 -47.33 1.58
N ASP A 508 -16.30 -47.11 0.74
CA ASP A 508 -14.90 -47.09 1.16
C ASP A 508 -14.64 -46.04 2.26
N HIS A 509 -15.21 -44.84 2.10
CA HIS A 509 -15.09 -43.77 3.11
C HIS A 509 -15.76 -44.15 4.43
N ALA A 510 -16.90 -44.85 4.40
CA ALA A 510 -17.54 -45.34 5.61
C ALA A 510 -16.68 -46.40 6.33
N LEU A 511 -16.06 -47.33 5.60
CA LEU A 511 -15.13 -48.31 6.15
C LEU A 511 -13.86 -47.65 6.74
N TRP A 512 -13.35 -46.60 6.08
CA TRP A 512 -12.24 -45.81 6.59
C TRP A 512 -12.63 -45.05 7.87
N LEU A 513 -13.77 -44.36 7.89
CA LEU A 513 -14.28 -43.63 9.05
C LEU A 513 -14.54 -44.56 10.25
N THR A 514 -15.20 -45.71 10.08
CA THR A 514 -15.38 -46.69 11.17
C THR A 514 -14.04 -47.20 11.69
N THR A 515 -13.03 -47.35 10.83
CA THR A 515 -11.65 -47.67 11.24
C THR A 515 -11.00 -46.54 12.07
N GLN A 516 -11.23 -45.27 11.73
CA GLN A 516 -10.72 -44.14 12.55
C GLN A 516 -11.48 -44.00 13.88
N PHE A 517 -12.81 -44.16 13.89
CA PHE A 517 -13.61 -44.22 15.12
C PHE A 517 -13.13 -45.34 16.06
N GLY A 518 -12.71 -46.50 15.51
CA GLY A 518 -12.09 -47.58 16.27
C GLY A 518 -10.78 -47.20 16.96
N LYS A 519 -9.86 -46.56 16.23
CA LYS A 519 -8.58 -46.06 16.80
C LYS A 519 -8.80 -44.94 17.82
N TRP A 520 -9.76 -44.05 17.55
CA TRP A 520 -10.13 -42.97 18.46
C TRP A 520 -10.68 -43.52 19.78
N LEU A 521 -11.55 -44.54 19.73
CA LEU A 521 -12.08 -45.21 20.92
C LEU A 521 -10.99 -45.95 21.71
N GLU A 522 -9.99 -46.51 21.03
CA GLU A 522 -8.81 -47.13 21.66
C GLU A 522 -7.96 -46.09 22.41
N ALA A 523 -7.71 -44.91 21.83
CA ALA A 523 -7.02 -43.80 22.50
C ALA A 523 -7.85 -43.17 23.64
N ALA A 524 -9.18 -43.14 23.51
CA ALA A 524 -10.08 -42.73 24.59
C ALA A 524 -10.04 -43.73 25.77
N ARG A 525 -9.98 -45.04 25.48
CA ARG A 525 -9.79 -46.08 26.50
C ARG A 525 -8.41 -45.99 27.17
N GLU A 526 -7.34 -45.70 26.44
CA GLU A 526 -6.02 -45.44 27.04
C GLU A 526 -6.06 -44.24 28.02
N THR A 527 -6.81 -43.19 27.67
CA THR A 527 -7.00 -41.99 28.52
C THR A 527 -7.84 -42.28 29.77
N TYR A 528 -8.83 -43.19 29.65
CA TYR A 528 -9.60 -43.71 30.77
C TYR A 528 -8.78 -44.66 31.68
N GLU A 529 -7.94 -45.53 31.12
CA GLU A 529 -7.02 -46.37 31.88
C GLU A 529 -5.95 -45.53 32.60
N ARG A 530 -5.51 -44.42 32.00
CA ARG A 530 -4.67 -43.42 32.67
C ARG A 530 -5.38 -42.78 33.85
N GLU A 531 -6.64 -42.41 33.69
CA GLU A 531 -7.47 -41.85 34.76
C GLU A 531 -7.64 -42.82 35.94
N GLN A 532 -7.81 -44.12 35.67
CA GLN A 532 -7.84 -45.15 36.73
C GLN A 532 -6.51 -45.22 37.52
N GLN A 533 -5.36 -45.06 36.87
CA GLN A 533 -4.04 -45.07 37.53
C GLN A 533 -3.83 -43.85 38.42
N LEU A 534 -4.24 -42.66 37.96
CA LEU A 534 -4.20 -41.43 38.76
C LEU A 534 -5.15 -41.54 39.95
N HIS A 535 -6.38 -42.03 39.72
CA HIS A 535 -7.34 -42.27 40.78
C HIS A 535 -6.87 -43.25 41.85
N GLN A 536 -6.22 -44.37 41.48
CA GLN A 536 -5.60 -45.26 42.46
C GLN A 536 -4.51 -44.54 43.27
N THR A 537 -3.66 -43.74 42.61
CA THR A 537 -2.61 -42.97 43.27
C THR A 537 -3.20 -41.93 44.25
N ASN A 538 -4.31 -41.28 43.90
CA ASN A 538 -5.03 -40.36 44.77
C ASN A 538 -5.69 -41.08 45.97
N GLN A 539 -6.23 -42.29 45.78
CA GLN A 539 -6.71 -43.13 46.88
C GLN A 539 -5.56 -43.52 47.83
N GLU A 540 -4.39 -43.90 47.30
CA GLU A 540 -3.20 -44.21 48.10
C GLU A 540 -2.75 -42.98 48.92
N LEU A 541 -2.71 -41.79 48.31
CA LEU A 541 -2.43 -40.53 48.99
C LEU A 541 -3.49 -40.18 50.06
N ARG A 542 -4.77 -40.48 49.83
CA ARG A 542 -5.85 -40.26 50.81
C ARG A 542 -5.81 -41.23 51.99
N SER A 543 -5.25 -42.43 51.80
CA SER A 543 -5.07 -43.43 52.88
C SER A 543 -4.09 -42.99 53.97
N LEU A 544 -3.27 -41.97 53.70
CA LEU A 544 -2.32 -41.37 54.64
C LEU A 544 -3.00 -40.64 55.79
N THR A 545 -2.39 -40.67 56.98
CA THR A 545 -2.85 -39.81 58.09
C THR A 545 -2.55 -38.35 57.82
N ALA A 546 -3.24 -37.41 58.48
CA ALA A 546 -3.03 -35.98 58.29
C ALA A 546 -1.54 -35.57 58.43
N ALA A 547 -0.85 -36.11 59.43
CA ALA A 547 0.56 -35.84 59.69
C ALA A 547 1.53 -36.52 58.70
N ASP A 548 1.08 -37.56 58.00
CA ASP A 548 1.83 -38.17 56.89
C ASP A 548 1.61 -37.38 55.59
N LEU A 549 0.37 -36.98 55.28
CA LEU A 549 0.02 -36.18 54.10
C LEU A 549 0.68 -34.79 54.13
N ASP A 550 0.83 -34.20 55.32
CA ASP A 550 1.51 -32.92 55.54
C ASP A 550 3.04 -32.97 55.34
N ARG A 551 3.64 -34.15 55.08
CA ARG A 551 5.06 -34.23 54.70
C ARG A 551 5.31 -33.53 53.35
N PRO A 552 6.43 -32.81 53.19
CA PRO A 552 6.73 -32.08 51.96
C PRO A 552 6.87 -33.00 50.73
N GLU A 553 7.22 -34.26 50.91
CA GLU A 553 7.28 -35.28 49.85
C GLU A 553 5.88 -35.66 49.35
N ASN A 554 4.91 -35.79 50.26
CA ASN A 554 3.53 -36.16 49.95
C ASN A 554 2.74 -34.96 49.40
N ARG A 555 2.93 -33.74 49.94
CA ARG A 555 2.41 -32.52 49.29
C ARG A 555 2.97 -32.33 47.87
N ARG A 556 4.24 -32.69 47.62
CA ARG A 556 4.82 -32.77 46.25
C ARG A 556 4.32 -33.95 45.42
N ALA A 557 3.75 -34.99 46.02
CA ALA A 557 3.08 -36.06 45.28
C ALA A 557 1.70 -35.60 44.82
N VAL A 558 0.87 -35.04 45.71
CA VAL A 558 -0.43 -34.43 45.38
C VAL A 558 -0.28 -33.32 44.33
N SER A 559 0.70 -32.42 44.50
CA SER A 559 0.99 -31.36 43.51
C SER A 559 1.47 -31.90 42.15
N ARG A 560 2.03 -33.11 42.08
CA ARG A 560 2.34 -33.77 40.80
C ARG A 560 1.11 -34.46 40.20
N GLN A 561 0.27 -35.10 41.01
CA GLN A 561 -1.01 -35.63 40.55
C GLN A 561 -1.86 -34.54 39.90
N ALA A 562 -2.03 -33.38 40.54
CA ALA A 562 -2.74 -32.24 39.96
C ALA A 562 -2.25 -31.84 38.54
N VAL A 563 -0.95 -31.97 38.25
CA VAL A 563 -0.38 -31.69 36.91
C VAL A 563 -0.63 -32.85 35.93
N GLU A 564 -0.59 -34.09 36.39
CA GLU A 564 -0.95 -35.26 35.59
C GLU A 564 -2.45 -35.29 35.26
N GLU A 565 -3.34 -34.94 36.19
CA GLU A 565 -4.79 -34.77 35.94
C GLU A 565 -5.02 -33.70 34.86
N GLN A 566 -4.36 -32.53 34.99
CA GLN A 566 -4.48 -31.45 34.02
C GLN A 566 -3.96 -31.86 32.64
N ALA A 567 -2.91 -32.70 32.57
CA ALA A 567 -2.42 -33.27 31.33
C ALA A 567 -3.37 -34.32 30.74
N ASN A 568 -4.02 -35.14 31.57
CA ASN A 568 -5.00 -36.14 31.13
C ASN A 568 -6.30 -35.46 30.62
N ALA A 569 -6.76 -34.41 31.30
CA ALA A 569 -7.87 -33.56 30.86
C ALA A 569 -7.60 -32.92 29.49
N ALA A 570 -6.40 -32.32 29.30
CA ALA A 570 -5.99 -31.76 28.02
C ALA A 570 -5.89 -32.82 26.90
N ARG A 571 -5.49 -34.06 27.25
CA ARG A 571 -5.49 -35.20 26.31
C ARG A 571 -6.92 -35.58 25.91
N LEU A 572 -7.86 -35.60 26.85
CA LEU A 572 -9.27 -35.90 26.57
C LEU A 572 -9.93 -34.80 25.72
N ASP A 573 -9.67 -33.52 25.99
CA ASP A 573 -10.16 -32.40 25.17
C ASP A 573 -9.62 -32.46 23.73
N ALA A 574 -8.33 -32.74 23.54
CA ALA A 574 -7.74 -32.96 22.22
C ALA A 574 -8.38 -34.17 21.48
N LEU A 575 -8.70 -35.24 22.21
CA LEU A 575 -9.45 -36.37 21.66
C LEU A 575 -10.89 -35.99 21.32
N ASN A 576 -11.58 -35.19 22.12
CA ASN A 576 -12.92 -34.67 21.81
C ASN A 576 -12.90 -33.82 20.52
N GLY A 577 -11.88 -32.97 20.34
CA GLY A 577 -11.66 -32.21 19.11
C GLY A 577 -11.33 -33.06 17.87
N ALA A 578 -10.76 -34.26 18.06
CA ALA A 578 -10.61 -35.25 16.99
C ALA A 578 -11.94 -35.99 16.70
N GLY A 579 -12.65 -36.43 17.74
CA GLY A 579 -13.91 -37.16 17.62
C GLY A 579 -15.02 -36.32 16.98
N LYS A 580 -15.11 -35.02 17.32
CA LYS A 580 -16.04 -34.06 16.70
C LYS A 580 -15.82 -33.95 15.19
N ARG A 581 -14.57 -33.90 14.72
CA ARG A 581 -14.24 -33.89 13.28
C ARG A 581 -14.55 -35.22 12.58
N LEU A 582 -14.37 -36.36 13.25
CA LEU A 582 -14.79 -37.65 12.70
C LEU A 582 -16.31 -37.75 12.53
N VAL A 583 -17.10 -37.23 13.49
CA VAL A 583 -18.56 -37.13 13.33
C VAL A 583 -18.94 -36.15 12.23
N GLU A 584 -18.29 -34.99 12.13
CA GLU A 584 -18.55 -34.04 11.05
C GLU A 584 -18.27 -34.67 9.67
N GLN A 585 -17.14 -35.34 9.48
CA GLN A 585 -16.85 -36.08 8.25
C GLN A 585 -17.86 -37.21 7.99
N ALA A 586 -18.36 -37.87 9.04
CA ALA A 586 -19.45 -38.84 8.90
C ALA A 586 -20.79 -38.21 8.49
N THR A 587 -21.10 -36.95 8.86
CA THR A 587 -22.32 -36.27 8.38
C THR A 587 -22.32 -36.00 6.88
N ARG A 588 -21.14 -35.90 6.24
CA ARG A 588 -21.00 -35.71 4.79
C ARG A 588 -21.30 -36.98 3.99
N ASN A 589 -21.32 -38.14 4.64
CA ASN A 589 -21.47 -39.44 3.99
C ASN A 589 -22.85 -40.05 4.27
N THR A 590 -23.65 -40.25 3.21
CA THR A 590 -24.99 -40.88 3.25
C THR A 590 -24.98 -42.32 3.76
N GLU A 591 -23.81 -42.95 3.91
CA GLU A 591 -23.71 -44.28 4.50
C GLU A 591 -23.82 -44.30 6.03
N PHE A 592 -23.76 -43.16 6.71
CA PHE A 592 -24.04 -43.05 8.13
C PHE A 592 -25.52 -42.77 8.43
N ASP A 593 -25.93 -43.22 9.62
CA ASP A 593 -27.31 -43.27 10.10
C ASP A 593 -27.49 -42.22 11.19
N ALA A 594 -28.54 -41.39 11.07
CA ALA A 594 -28.64 -40.14 11.83
C ALA A 594 -28.75 -40.38 13.35
N ASP A 595 -29.53 -41.39 13.77
CA ASP A 595 -29.68 -41.80 15.17
C ASP A 595 -28.33 -42.21 15.81
N ARG A 596 -27.44 -42.84 15.02
CA ARG A 596 -26.07 -43.17 15.47
C ARG A 596 -25.17 -41.95 15.56
N LEU A 597 -25.25 -41.02 14.60
CA LEU A 597 -24.46 -39.78 14.63
C LEU A 597 -24.89 -38.88 15.80
N GLU A 598 -26.19 -38.77 16.07
CA GLU A 598 -26.72 -38.08 17.26
C GLU A 598 -26.29 -38.77 18.56
N THR A 599 -26.36 -40.10 18.62
CA THR A 599 -25.89 -40.85 19.81
C THR A 599 -24.39 -40.64 20.02
N TRP A 600 -23.56 -40.67 18.97
CA TRP A 600 -22.13 -40.42 19.06
C TRP A 600 -21.83 -38.96 19.44
N ALA A 601 -22.54 -37.99 18.88
CA ALA A 601 -22.43 -36.58 19.26
C ALA A 601 -22.82 -36.34 20.73
N THR A 602 -23.84 -37.06 21.23
CA THR A 602 -24.25 -37.02 22.64
C THR A 602 -23.18 -37.59 23.55
N MET A 603 -22.58 -38.74 23.19
CA MET A 603 -21.46 -39.32 23.94
C MET A 603 -20.23 -38.39 23.93
N LEU A 604 -19.88 -37.79 22.79
CA LEU A 604 -18.81 -36.78 22.70
C LEU A 604 -19.10 -35.55 23.56
N LYS A 605 -20.36 -35.09 23.63
CA LYS A 605 -20.75 -33.95 24.49
C LYS A 605 -20.58 -34.28 25.98
N GLN A 606 -20.82 -35.51 26.39
CA GLN A 606 -20.56 -35.98 27.76
C GLN A 606 -19.06 -36.05 28.07
N LEU A 607 -18.23 -36.52 27.13
CA LEU A 607 -16.77 -36.47 27.27
C LEU A 607 -16.20 -35.05 27.23
N ASP A 608 -16.84 -34.12 26.50
CA ASP A 608 -16.44 -32.71 26.42
C ASP A 608 -16.70 -31.98 27.75
N ASP A 609 -17.79 -32.31 28.44
CA ASP A 609 -18.08 -31.82 29.80
C ASP A 609 -17.08 -32.40 30.82
N ILE A 610 -16.88 -33.73 30.83
CA ILE A 610 -15.88 -34.39 31.69
C ILE A 610 -14.49 -33.75 31.54
N ALA A 611 -14.04 -33.49 30.30
CA ALA A 611 -12.74 -32.90 30.01
C ALA A 611 -12.60 -31.42 30.45
N LYS A 612 -13.69 -30.64 30.43
CA LYS A 612 -13.67 -29.18 30.61
C LYS A 612 -14.14 -28.71 31.97
N THR A 613 -14.96 -29.48 32.67
CA THR A 613 -15.49 -29.12 33.99
C THR A 613 -14.96 -30.07 35.07
N ARG A 614 -15.15 -31.38 34.90
CA ARG A 614 -14.94 -32.37 35.98
C ARG A 614 -13.47 -32.70 36.23
N MET A 615 -12.70 -33.06 35.19
CA MET A 615 -11.27 -33.37 35.36
C MET A 615 -10.44 -32.13 35.80
N PRO A 616 -10.71 -30.90 35.30
CA PRO A 616 -10.10 -29.68 35.85
C PRO A 616 -10.48 -29.40 37.31
N SER A 617 -11.72 -29.68 37.72
CA SER A 617 -12.14 -29.59 39.13
C SER A 617 -11.30 -30.50 40.02
N VAL A 618 -11.12 -31.77 39.65
CA VAL A 618 -10.23 -32.70 40.38
C VAL A 618 -8.80 -32.16 40.46
N ALA A 619 -8.25 -31.64 39.34
CA ALA A 619 -6.90 -31.06 39.31
C ALA A 619 -6.75 -29.84 40.25
N ASP A 620 -7.72 -28.93 40.28
CA ASP A 620 -7.72 -27.77 41.17
C ASP A 620 -7.96 -28.15 42.65
N LEU A 621 -8.82 -29.14 42.95
CA LEU A 621 -9.00 -29.67 44.30
C LEU A 621 -7.72 -30.33 44.86
N LEU A 622 -7.00 -31.10 44.03
CA LEU A 622 -5.69 -31.66 44.41
C LEU A 622 -4.65 -30.55 44.63
N LYS A 623 -4.63 -29.52 43.78
CA LYS A 623 -3.75 -28.36 43.90
C LYS A 623 -4.05 -27.55 45.17
N GLU A 624 -5.31 -27.33 45.51
CA GLU A 624 -5.73 -26.75 46.78
C GLU A 624 -5.29 -27.62 47.96
N SER A 625 -5.58 -28.93 47.95
CA SER A 625 -5.10 -29.90 48.95
C SER A 625 -3.58 -29.82 49.14
N SER A 626 -2.81 -29.71 48.06
CA SER A 626 -1.35 -29.60 48.11
C SER A 626 -0.88 -28.32 48.84
N SER A 627 -1.67 -27.24 48.80
CA SER A 627 -1.36 -25.93 49.35
C SER A 627 -2.00 -25.62 50.72
N ALA A 628 -3.05 -26.36 51.10
CA ALA A 628 -3.86 -26.10 52.28
C ALA A 628 -3.08 -26.25 53.62
N ALA A 629 -3.50 -25.54 54.66
CA ALA A 629 -2.80 -25.53 55.95
C ALA A 629 -2.81 -26.90 56.65
N GLY A 630 -1.66 -27.31 57.19
CA GLY A 630 -1.48 -28.60 57.86
C GLY A 630 -2.07 -28.67 59.28
N ALA A 631 -2.22 -29.90 59.78
CA ALA A 631 -2.79 -30.20 61.09
C ALA A 631 -1.88 -29.76 62.25
N LYS A 632 -2.46 -29.16 63.29
CA LYS A 632 -1.74 -28.86 64.54
C LYS A 632 -1.63 -30.12 65.41
N PRO A 633 -0.42 -30.56 65.81
CA PRO A 633 -0.26 -31.74 66.67
C PRO A 633 -0.89 -31.54 68.05
N GLY A 634 -1.70 -32.51 68.50
CA GLY A 634 -2.19 -32.58 69.87
C GLY A 634 -1.17 -33.25 70.81
N GLN A 635 -1.01 -32.73 72.02
CA GLN A 635 -0.10 -33.27 73.04
C GLN A 635 -0.89 -33.71 74.30
N PRO A 636 -0.66 -34.91 74.86
CA PRO A 636 -1.52 -35.47 75.91
C PRO A 636 -1.06 -35.13 77.34
N GLY A 637 -2.03 -34.90 78.26
CA GLY A 637 -1.79 -34.94 79.72
C GLY A 637 -2.48 -33.84 80.55
N SER A 638 -3.65 -34.14 81.11
CA SER A 638 -4.35 -33.37 82.18
C SER A 638 -3.73 -33.70 83.58
N PRO A 639 -4.08 -33.07 84.74
CA PRO A 639 -5.33 -32.35 85.07
C PRO A 639 -5.13 -31.05 85.93
N PRO A 640 -6.03 -30.66 86.86
CA PRO A 640 -6.96 -29.52 86.78
C PRO A 640 -6.44 -28.24 87.52
N SER A 641 -7.07 -27.05 87.46
CA SER A 641 -8.45 -26.77 87.93
C SER A 641 -8.94 -25.32 87.71
N ASP A 642 -10.28 -25.17 87.78
CA ASP A 642 -11.11 -24.03 88.20
C ASP A 642 -11.15 -22.67 87.43
N ASN A 643 -12.24 -22.54 86.66
CA ASN A 643 -13.26 -21.46 86.69
C ASN A 643 -12.90 -19.98 86.35
N SER A 644 -13.37 -19.54 85.17
CA SER A 644 -14.49 -18.58 84.93
C SER A 644 -14.57 -17.25 85.71
N PRO A 645 -15.06 -16.11 85.12
CA PRO A 645 -16.15 -16.11 84.11
C PRO A 645 -16.15 -15.02 82.98
N SER A 646 -17.07 -15.24 82.02
CA SER A 646 -17.93 -14.24 81.34
C SER A 646 -17.37 -13.08 80.47
N ASN A 647 -17.73 -13.18 79.17
CA ASN A 647 -18.38 -12.17 78.31
C ASN A 647 -17.60 -11.13 77.45
N THR A 648 -18.05 -11.04 76.19
CA THR A 648 -18.13 -9.86 75.28
C THR A 648 -16.89 -9.04 74.83
N ALA A 649 -16.65 -9.11 73.51
CA ALA A 649 -16.64 -8.00 72.54
C ALA A 649 -15.37 -7.14 72.25
N ALA A 650 -15.08 -7.08 70.94
CA ALA A 650 -14.68 -5.92 70.12
C ALA A 650 -13.21 -5.41 70.06
N ALA A 651 -12.92 -4.85 68.86
CA ALA A 651 -11.91 -3.84 68.48
C ALA A 651 -10.43 -4.24 68.21
N ASP A 652 -10.06 -4.10 66.93
CA ASP A 652 -8.79 -3.62 66.35
C ASP A 652 -8.17 -2.38 67.07
N PRO A 653 -6.88 -1.97 66.85
CA PRO A 653 -6.14 -2.06 65.57
C PRO A 653 -4.58 -2.22 65.59
N LYS A 654 -3.97 -2.39 64.38
CA LYS A 654 -2.61 -1.92 63.96
C LYS A 654 -1.36 -2.58 64.63
N ALA A 655 -0.20 -2.79 63.99
CA ALA A 655 0.36 -2.42 62.67
C ALA A 655 1.64 -3.25 62.32
N ALA A 656 2.25 -2.93 61.15
CA ALA A 656 3.67 -3.15 60.75
C ALA A 656 4.13 -4.51 60.17
N GLN A 657 4.41 -4.49 58.85
CA GLN A 657 5.41 -5.30 58.11
C GLN A 657 6.84 -4.71 58.34
N PRO A 658 8.00 -5.39 58.06
CA PRO A 658 8.37 -6.05 56.78
C PRO A 658 9.34 -7.26 56.92
N PRO A 659 10.12 -7.67 55.89
CA PRO A 659 9.80 -8.03 54.49
C PRO A 659 10.14 -9.51 54.18
N LYS A 660 9.94 -9.95 52.93
CA LYS A 660 10.56 -11.19 52.38
C LYS A 660 11.17 -10.96 51.00
N ALA A 661 12.33 -11.59 50.77
CA ALA A 661 12.90 -11.88 49.46
C ALA A 661 12.98 -13.42 49.29
N GLY A 662 13.04 -13.93 48.06
CA GLY A 662 13.02 -15.37 47.77
C GLY A 662 14.31 -15.91 47.13
N PRO A 663 14.49 -17.25 47.05
CA PRO A 663 15.45 -17.94 46.19
C PRO A 663 14.72 -18.55 44.96
N SER A 664 15.11 -18.34 43.69
CA SER A 664 16.39 -18.61 43.01
C SER A 664 16.62 -20.10 42.64
N GLN A 665 16.44 -20.45 41.36
CA GLN A 665 16.90 -21.71 40.75
C GLN A 665 18.37 -21.60 40.29
N ALA A 666 18.98 -22.72 39.92
CA ALA A 666 20.40 -22.82 39.55
C ALA A 666 20.63 -23.14 38.06
N SER A 667 21.68 -22.54 37.49
CA SER A 667 22.24 -22.77 36.14
C SER A 667 23.11 -24.05 36.10
N ALA A 668 23.76 -24.52 35.03
CA ALA A 668 24.15 -24.03 33.67
C ALA A 668 24.50 -25.29 32.81
N PRO A 669 25.31 -25.28 31.70
CA PRO A 669 25.89 -24.21 30.84
C PRO A 669 25.63 -24.46 29.30
N GLN A 670 26.19 -23.80 28.26
CA GLN A 670 27.39 -22.94 28.03
C GLN A 670 27.15 -21.82 26.97
N VAL A 671 27.94 -20.71 27.08
CA VAL A 671 28.60 -19.88 26.00
C VAL A 671 27.77 -19.50 24.73
N LYS A 672 27.31 -18.25 24.50
CA LYS A 672 27.98 -16.96 24.12
C LYS A 672 28.68 -16.96 22.74
N GLN A 673 28.67 -15.91 21.90
CA GLN A 673 28.32 -14.46 21.97
C GLN A 673 27.19 -14.13 20.93
N GLY A 674 26.69 -12.91 20.62
CA GLY A 674 26.93 -11.48 20.96
C GLY A 674 27.22 -10.64 19.69
N GLY A 675 26.66 -9.43 19.43
CA GLY A 675 25.77 -8.56 20.24
C GLY A 675 25.28 -7.28 19.51
N ASP A 676 25.22 -6.15 20.24
CA ASP A 676 24.95 -4.74 19.82
C ASP A 676 23.50 -4.20 19.64
N LEU A 677 23.40 -2.86 19.50
CA LEU A 677 22.32 -1.93 19.92
C LEU A 677 22.05 -0.85 18.81
N PRO A 678 21.28 0.24 19.04
CA PRO A 678 19.87 0.39 19.42
C PRO A 678 19.09 1.30 18.42
N SER A 679 17.82 1.67 18.69
CA SER A 679 17.14 2.81 18.00
C SER A 679 16.02 3.47 18.84
N PRO A 680 15.57 4.70 18.51
CA PRO A 680 15.12 5.69 19.51
C PRO A 680 13.60 6.02 19.53
N PRO A 681 13.11 6.76 20.55
CA PRO A 681 11.71 7.18 20.66
C PRO A 681 11.35 8.46 19.87
N GLY A 682 10.07 8.61 19.50
CA GLY A 682 9.47 9.78 18.82
C GLY A 682 8.25 10.36 19.57
N PRO A 683 7.78 11.58 19.22
CA PRO A 683 7.21 12.50 20.23
C PRO A 683 5.69 12.75 20.17
N ALA A 684 5.17 13.32 21.27
CA ALA A 684 3.80 13.81 21.39
C ALA A 684 3.59 15.23 20.79
N SER A 685 2.34 15.59 20.52
CA SER A 685 1.89 16.87 19.95
C SER A 685 0.40 17.13 20.27
N PRO A 686 -0.15 18.36 20.12
CA PRO A 686 -0.91 18.98 21.22
C PRO A 686 -2.45 18.90 21.16
N ILE A 687 -3.06 19.38 22.24
CA ILE A 687 -4.52 19.43 22.47
C ILE A 687 -5.14 20.69 21.86
N ASP A 688 -6.25 20.53 21.12
CA ASP A 688 -7.13 21.62 20.68
C ASP A 688 -8.24 21.87 21.75
N PRO A 689 -8.47 23.12 22.21
CA PRO A 689 -9.39 23.42 23.30
C PRO A 689 -10.89 23.53 22.93
N ASN A 690 -11.35 23.19 21.72
CA ASN A 690 -12.75 23.43 21.30
C ASN A 690 -13.53 22.20 20.73
N ALA A 691 -13.34 21.01 21.32
CA ALA A 691 -14.20 19.83 21.04
C ALA A 691 -15.29 19.62 22.12
N PRO A 692 -16.57 19.37 21.77
CA PRO A 692 -17.66 19.19 22.73
C PRO A 692 -17.67 17.79 23.40
N ALA A 693 -18.21 17.72 24.63
CA ALA A 693 -18.02 16.57 25.53
C ALA A 693 -18.97 15.36 25.27
N PRO A 694 -18.46 14.12 25.34
CA PRO A 694 -19.27 12.89 25.33
C PRO A 694 -19.90 12.57 26.69
N LYS A 695 -20.86 11.63 26.69
CA LYS A 695 -21.66 11.20 27.86
C LYS A 695 -20.94 10.09 28.67
N PRO A 696 -21.18 9.95 29.98
CA PRO A 696 -20.54 8.93 30.81
C PRO A 696 -21.10 7.53 30.62
N ALA A 697 -20.22 6.53 30.74
CA ALA A 697 -20.57 5.10 30.83
C ALA A 697 -21.05 4.71 32.25
N PRO A 698 -21.82 3.63 32.43
CA PRO A 698 -22.35 3.21 33.72
C PRO A 698 -21.27 2.68 34.67
N SER A 699 -21.42 2.99 35.96
CA SER A 699 -20.53 2.55 37.04
C SER A 699 -20.85 1.16 37.56
N ILE A 700 -19.81 0.35 37.81
CA ILE A 700 -19.90 -0.84 38.67
C ILE A 700 -20.28 -0.38 40.09
N ALA A 701 -21.18 -1.11 40.75
CA ALA A 701 -21.62 -0.82 42.11
C ALA A 701 -21.76 -2.12 42.92
N ASP A 702 -20.93 -2.27 43.95
CA ASP A 702 -21.10 -3.30 44.99
C ASP A 702 -22.45 -3.15 45.69
N ASN A 703 -23.07 -4.28 46.06
CA ASN A 703 -24.25 -4.31 46.92
C ASN A 703 -24.15 -5.49 47.88
N GLU A 704 -23.63 -5.22 49.08
CA GLU A 704 -23.67 -6.15 50.21
C GLU A 704 -25.11 -6.46 50.63
N LYS A 705 -25.39 -7.71 51.02
CA LYS A 705 -26.71 -8.10 51.54
C LYS A 705 -26.77 -7.96 53.06
N GLY A 706 -27.34 -6.85 53.53
CA GLY A 706 -27.85 -6.72 54.90
C GLY A 706 -29.00 -7.70 55.21
N PHE A 707 -29.22 -7.96 56.49
CA PHE A 707 -30.20 -8.93 57.01
C PHE A 707 -31.24 -8.21 57.90
N LEU A 708 -32.42 -8.85 58.13
CA LEU A 708 -33.60 -8.32 58.88
C LEU A 708 -34.34 -7.20 58.10
N ASP A 709 -35.67 -7.02 58.12
CA ASP A 709 -36.85 -7.66 58.75
C ASP A 709 -38.12 -7.11 57.99
N PRO A 710 -39.41 -7.39 58.33
CA PRO A 710 -40.09 -8.56 58.91
C PRO A 710 -41.29 -9.06 58.03
N PRO A 711 -42.00 -10.16 58.35
CA PRO A 711 -43.10 -10.70 57.50
C PRO A 711 -44.50 -10.13 57.76
N LYS A 712 -45.35 -10.08 56.71
CA LYS A 712 -46.82 -9.87 56.79
C LYS A 712 -47.60 -10.73 55.75
N PRO A 713 -48.92 -10.95 55.92
CA PRO A 713 -49.54 -12.26 55.62
C PRO A 713 -50.26 -12.38 54.27
N ALA A 714 -50.73 -13.59 53.96
CA ALA A 714 -51.47 -13.96 52.76
C ALA A 714 -52.96 -14.28 53.01
N GLU A 715 -53.80 -13.88 52.04
CA GLU A 715 -55.22 -14.18 51.78
C GLU A 715 -55.42 -13.93 50.26
N ASN A 716 -56.30 -14.55 49.46
CA ASN A 716 -57.23 -15.70 49.52
C ASN A 716 -57.62 -16.04 48.05
N ALA A 717 -57.97 -17.25 47.60
CA ALA A 717 -58.03 -18.59 48.21
C ALA A 717 -58.08 -19.72 47.12
N THR A 718 -58.65 -20.86 47.48
CA THR A 718 -58.87 -22.18 46.80
C THR A 718 -59.99 -22.22 45.72
N PRO A 719 -60.31 -23.37 45.06
CA PRO A 719 -59.62 -24.68 44.88
C PRO A 719 -59.51 -25.13 43.37
N PRO A 720 -58.94 -26.31 43.01
CA PRO A 720 -59.67 -27.59 43.03
C PRO A 720 -58.81 -28.83 43.43
N ALA A 721 -59.42 -30.02 43.41
CA ALA A 721 -58.81 -31.34 43.64
C ALA A 721 -59.40 -32.36 42.61
N PRO A 722 -58.98 -33.64 42.52
CA PRO A 722 -57.95 -34.37 43.29
C PRO A 722 -56.95 -35.20 42.44
N LYS A 723 -55.95 -35.82 43.09
CA LYS A 723 -55.26 -37.03 42.59
C LYS A 723 -55.24 -38.13 43.68
N LYS A 724 -55.11 -39.39 43.25
CA LYS A 724 -55.07 -40.61 44.09
C LYS A 724 -53.84 -41.48 43.70
N PRO A 725 -53.46 -42.53 44.47
CA PRO A 725 -52.11 -42.55 45.04
C PRO A 725 -51.15 -43.60 44.47
N SER A 726 -49.86 -43.33 44.63
CA SER A 726 -48.77 -44.34 44.58
C SER A 726 -48.42 -44.81 46.00
N GLY A 727 -48.51 -46.10 46.27
CA GLY A 727 -48.21 -46.69 47.59
C GLY A 727 -46.72 -46.92 47.84
N GLY A 728 -46.29 -46.81 49.10
CA GLY A 728 -44.88 -47.04 49.50
C GLY A 728 -44.61 -48.41 50.11
N LYS A 729 -43.32 -48.75 50.22
CA LYS A 729 -42.77 -49.80 51.09
C LYS A 729 -41.54 -49.21 51.82
N LEU A 730 -41.62 -49.03 53.13
CA LEU A 730 -41.16 -49.96 54.17
C LEU A 730 -39.64 -49.97 54.37
N THR A 731 -39.18 -49.09 55.27
CA THR A 731 -37.99 -49.30 56.12
C THR A 731 -38.42 -49.13 57.59
N LEU A 732 -37.73 -49.80 58.53
CA LEU A 732 -38.14 -49.88 59.93
C LEU A 732 -37.34 -48.88 60.81
N PRO A 733 -37.99 -48.21 61.79
CA PRO A 733 -37.27 -47.41 62.78
C PRO A 733 -36.63 -48.32 63.84
N ASN A 734 -35.39 -48.00 64.24
CA ASN A 734 -34.68 -48.75 65.28
C ASN A 734 -34.53 -47.88 66.54
N THR A 735 -35.26 -48.22 67.60
CA THR A 735 -35.21 -47.52 68.90
C THR A 735 -34.02 -47.97 69.75
N THR A 736 -33.38 -47.02 70.43
CA THR A 736 -32.25 -47.25 71.32
C THR A 736 -32.64 -47.93 72.64
N LEU A 737 -31.89 -48.96 73.04
CA LEU A 737 -31.72 -49.37 74.44
C LEU A 737 -30.30 -49.95 74.62
N GLY A 738 -29.67 -49.70 75.76
CA GLY A 738 -28.22 -49.84 75.92
C GLY A 738 -27.72 -51.19 76.44
N ALA A 739 -26.53 -51.58 75.99
CA ALA A 739 -25.67 -52.60 76.59
C ALA A 739 -24.21 -52.11 76.58
N ILE A 740 -23.37 -52.66 77.47
CA ILE A 740 -22.07 -52.09 77.81
C ILE A 740 -20.95 -52.61 76.88
N GLY A 741 -20.11 -51.69 76.41
CA GLY A 741 -18.68 -51.96 76.23
C GLY A 741 -18.20 -52.38 74.83
N GLN A 742 -18.00 -51.41 73.94
CA GLN A 742 -16.74 -51.23 73.20
C GLN A 742 -16.70 -49.84 72.58
N ALA A 743 -15.54 -49.18 72.62
CA ALA A 743 -15.37 -47.86 72.01
C ALA A 743 -15.16 -48.02 70.50
N LYS A 744 -16.01 -47.38 69.68
CA LYS A 744 -15.59 -47.01 68.32
C LYS A 744 -14.47 -45.98 68.45
N PRO A 745 -13.37 -46.10 67.69
CA PRO A 745 -12.44 -44.99 67.51
C PRO A 745 -13.22 -43.79 66.97
N GLN A 746 -13.06 -42.62 67.59
CA GLN A 746 -13.39 -41.37 66.92
C GLN A 746 -12.34 -41.17 65.81
N ALA A 747 -12.78 -40.83 64.60
CA ALA A 747 -11.86 -40.37 63.58
C ALA A 747 -11.14 -39.10 64.11
N PRO A 748 -9.84 -38.92 63.84
CA PRO A 748 -9.17 -37.67 64.14
C PRO A 748 -9.82 -36.53 63.33
N PRO A 749 -9.79 -35.27 63.81
CA PRO A 749 -10.26 -34.14 63.02
C PRO A 749 -9.43 -34.05 61.74
N GLU A 750 -10.11 -34.07 60.60
CA GLU A 750 -9.49 -34.07 59.28
C GLU A 750 -8.86 -32.70 59.00
N SER A 751 -7.73 -32.67 58.31
CA SER A 751 -7.12 -31.40 57.90
C SER A 751 -7.82 -30.86 56.64
N PRO A 752 -7.83 -29.53 56.40
CA PRO A 752 -8.37 -28.98 55.16
C PRO A 752 -7.71 -29.56 53.89
N ALA A 753 -6.48 -30.07 54.00
CA ALA A 753 -5.82 -30.80 52.93
C ALA A 753 -6.39 -32.21 52.68
N GLN A 754 -6.84 -32.92 53.73
CA GLN A 754 -7.54 -34.19 53.59
C GLN A 754 -8.96 -33.97 53.04
N GLU A 755 -9.67 -32.94 53.50
CA GLU A 755 -11.02 -32.61 53.02
C GLU A 755 -11.04 -32.33 51.51
N GLN A 756 -10.12 -31.50 51.00
CA GLN A 756 -10.00 -31.28 49.55
C GLN A 756 -9.56 -32.53 48.77
N LEU A 757 -8.77 -33.42 49.38
CA LEU A 757 -8.35 -34.68 48.77
C LEU A 757 -9.50 -35.71 48.71
N ASP A 758 -10.40 -35.73 49.71
CA ASP A 758 -11.64 -36.53 49.67
C ASP A 758 -12.60 -36.04 48.60
N GLN A 759 -12.75 -34.73 48.45
CA GLN A 759 -13.59 -34.15 47.41
C GLN A 759 -13.05 -34.51 46.02
N ALA A 760 -11.74 -34.35 45.79
CA ALA A 760 -11.07 -34.77 44.55
C ALA A 760 -11.27 -36.27 44.26
N VAL A 761 -10.99 -37.16 45.22
CA VAL A 761 -11.16 -38.62 45.06
C VAL A 761 -12.63 -38.99 44.83
N THR A 762 -13.58 -38.30 45.48
CA THR A 762 -15.01 -38.57 45.29
C THR A 762 -15.50 -38.14 43.91
N GLU A 763 -15.14 -36.93 43.46
CA GLU A 763 -15.49 -36.47 42.11
C GLU A 763 -14.84 -37.34 41.03
N GLN A 764 -13.58 -37.74 41.22
CA GLN A 764 -12.84 -38.60 40.29
C GLN A 764 -13.44 -40.01 40.18
N ARG A 765 -13.90 -40.60 41.28
CA ARG A 765 -14.66 -41.86 41.25
C ARG A 765 -15.92 -41.71 40.40
N ASP A 766 -16.62 -40.60 40.56
CA ASP A 766 -17.92 -40.36 39.91
C ASP A 766 -17.78 -39.89 38.45
N LEU A 767 -16.62 -39.37 38.02
CA LEU A 767 -16.31 -39.16 36.61
C LEU A 767 -15.82 -40.45 35.93
N LEU A 768 -15.04 -41.29 36.63
CA LEU A 768 -14.67 -42.62 36.13
C LEU A 768 -15.90 -43.51 35.90
N ALA A 769 -16.90 -43.48 36.78
CA ALA A 769 -18.15 -44.22 36.60
C ALA A 769 -18.95 -43.74 35.36
N GLU A 770 -18.90 -42.45 35.05
CA GLU A 770 -19.58 -41.86 33.90
C GLU A 770 -18.83 -42.14 32.58
N PHE A 771 -17.51 -41.94 32.57
CA PHE A 771 -16.64 -42.24 31.42
C PHE A 771 -16.70 -43.73 31.06
N ALA A 772 -16.68 -44.65 32.04
CA ALA A 772 -16.85 -46.09 31.80
C ALA A 772 -18.12 -46.40 31.00
N LYS A 773 -19.25 -45.86 31.45
CA LYS A 773 -20.56 -46.01 30.79
C LYS A 773 -20.54 -45.47 29.37
N VAL A 774 -19.97 -44.27 29.16
CA VAL A 774 -19.87 -43.65 27.82
C VAL A 774 -18.96 -44.46 26.89
N ALA A 775 -17.82 -44.96 27.38
CA ALA A 775 -16.89 -45.77 26.60
C ALA A 775 -17.49 -47.12 26.17
N ASP A 776 -18.31 -47.75 27.00
CA ASP A 776 -19.02 -48.97 26.63
C ASP A 776 -20.18 -48.69 25.65
N GLN A 777 -20.95 -47.61 25.84
CA GLN A 777 -21.98 -47.20 24.87
C GLN A 777 -21.37 -46.88 23.49
N LEU A 778 -20.20 -46.24 23.44
CA LEU A 778 -19.44 -46.02 22.20
C LEU A 778 -18.92 -47.34 21.58
N SER A 779 -18.54 -48.32 22.41
CA SER A 779 -18.08 -49.64 21.94
C SER A 779 -19.20 -50.44 21.25
N ASP A 780 -20.40 -50.41 21.83
CA ASP A 780 -21.61 -51.02 21.27
C ASP A 780 -22.07 -50.29 20.00
N LEU A 781 -22.05 -48.95 20.00
CA LEU A 781 -22.40 -48.14 18.83
C LEU A 781 -21.46 -48.43 17.67
N LEU A 782 -20.14 -48.46 17.91
CA LEU A 782 -19.15 -48.85 16.90
C LEU A 782 -19.39 -50.27 16.38
N ALA A 783 -19.68 -51.24 17.25
CA ALA A 783 -20.03 -52.61 16.83
C ALA A 783 -21.27 -52.63 15.91
N SER A 784 -22.27 -51.80 16.20
CA SER A 784 -23.48 -51.67 15.37
C SER A 784 -23.19 -51.00 14.02
N LEU A 785 -22.22 -50.07 13.95
CA LEU A 785 -21.75 -49.45 12.70
C LEU A 785 -20.98 -50.47 11.86
N GLU A 786 -20.00 -51.16 12.46
CA GLU A 786 -19.25 -52.28 11.84
C GLU A 786 -20.25 -53.30 11.24
N ALA A 787 -21.26 -53.72 12.01
CA ALA A 787 -22.34 -54.58 11.55
C ALA A 787 -23.16 -54.00 10.37
N SER A 788 -23.52 -52.71 10.42
CA SER A 788 -24.32 -52.06 9.39
C SER A 788 -23.60 -51.96 8.04
N THR A 789 -22.28 -51.74 8.01
CA THR A 789 -21.51 -51.71 6.76
C THR A 789 -21.50 -53.08 6.06
N PHE A 790 -21.43 -54.19 6.81
CA PHE A 790 -21.58 -55.53 6.23
C PHE A 790 -22.97 -55.75 5.61
N VAL A 791 -24.05 -55.37 6.32
CA VAL A 791 -25.43 -55.44 5.77
C VAL A 791 -25.52 -54.67 4.45
N LYS A 792 -25.07 -53.42 4.43
CA LYS A 792 -25.17 -52.56 3.24
C LYS A 792 -24.33 -53.07 2.07
N ARG A 793 -23.10 -53.53 2.31
CA ARG A 793 -22.22 -54.11 1.27
C ARG A 793 -22.81 -55.40 0.67
N LEU A 794 -23.44 -56.24 1.48
CA LEU A 794 -24.15 -57.43 0.98
C LEU A 794 -25.38 -57.05 0.14
N LYS A 795 -26.19 -56.06 0.57
CA LYS A 795 -27.31 -55.54 -0.23
C LYS A 795 -26.84 -54.80 -1.51
N ALA A 796 -25.66 -54.19 -1.51
CA ALA A 796 -25.06 -53.59 -2.70
C ALA A 796 -24.65 -54.66 -3.73
N ALA A 797 -23.90 -55.69 -3.31
CA ALA A 797 -23.54 -56.83 -4.17
C ALA A 797 -24.78 -57.58 -4.69
N SER A 798 -25.83 -57.71 -3.87
CA SER A 798 -27.14 -58.25 -4.30
C SER A 798 -27.74 -57.44 -5.46
N ARG A 799 -27.82 -56.11 -5.33
CA ARG A 799 -28.31 -55.21 -6.40
C ARG A 799 -27.46 -55.29 -7.66
N ALA A 800 -26.13 -55.41 -7.52
CA ALA A 800 -25.23 -55.53 -8.65
C ALA A 800 -25.42 -56.85 -9.42
N GLN A 801 -25.65 -57.97 -8.71
CA GLN A 801 -26.07 -59.23 -9.35
C GLN A 801 -27.43 -59.08 -10.07
N MET A 802 -28.41 -58.41 -9.46
CA MET A 802 -29.70 -58.14 -10.12
C MET A 802 -29.53 -57.28 -11.39
N GLU A 803 -28.60 -56.32 -11.40
CA GLU A 803 -28.30 -55.50 -12.58
C GLU A 803 -27.49 -56.27 -13.65
N ILE A 804 -26.68 -57.27 -13.26
CA ILE A 804 -26.07 -58.24 -14.19
C ILE A 804 -27.15 -59.09 -14.87
N ALA A 805 -28.12 -59.62 -14.13
CA ALA A 805 -29.26 -60.35 -14.69
C ALA A 805 -30.09 -59.46 -15.64
N LYS A 806 -30.38 -58.22 -15.23
CA LYS A 806 -31.13 -57.23 -16.03
C LYS A 806 -30.42 -56.82 -17.32
N SER A 807 -29.12 -56.48 -17.27
CA SER A 807 -28.35 -56.14 -18.47
C SER A 807 -28.10 -57.35 -19.38
N THR A 808 -27.93 -58.56 -18.81
CA THR A 808 -27.97 -59.80 -19.60
C THR A 808 -29.29 -59.93 -20.37
N THR A 809 -30.42 -59.61 -19.71
CA THR A 809 -31.78 -59.71 -20.27
C THR A 809 -32.11 -58.64 -21.31
N SER A 810 -31.48 -57.46 -21.26
CA SER A 810 -31.67 -56.41 -22.29
C SER A 810 -30.68 -56.54 -23.44
N ASP A 811 -29.40 -56.79 -23.15
CA ASP A 811 -28.31 -56.52 -24.10
C ASP A 811 -27.87 -57.78 -24.87
N THR A 812 -28.02 -58.97 -24.26
CA THR A 812 -27.67 -60.27 -24.88
C THR A 812 -28.87 -61.08 -25.37
N LEU A 813 -30.10 -60.57 -25.21
CA LEU A 813 -31.32 -61.28 -25.61
C LEU A 813 -31.35 -61.59 -27.12
N SER A 814 -30.74 -60.73 -27.94
CA SER A 814 -30.63 -60.93 -29.40
C SER A 814 -29.68 -62.05 -29.81
N SER A 815 -28.80 -62.53 -28.92
CA SER A 815 -27.91 -63.67 -29.17
C SER A 815 -28.36 -64.97 -28.50
N PHE A 816 -29.53 -64.98 -27.84
CA PHE A 816 -30.03 -66.12 -27.09
C PHE A 816 -30.16 -67.39 -27.97
N GLY A 817 -29.45 -68.45 -27.58
CA GLY A 817 -29.50 -69.77 -28.24
C GLY A 817 -28.50 -69.98 -29.40
N ALA A 818 -27.70 -68.99 -29.77
CA ALA A 818 -26.59 -69.15 -30.71
C ALA A 818 -25.30 -69.64 -30.01
N GLU A 819 -24.40 -70.33 -30.71
CA GLU A 819 -23.08 -70.62 -30.15
C GLU A 819 -22.21 -69.34 -30.12
N ARG A 820 -21.40 -69.16 -29.06
CA ARG A 820 -20.51 -67.99 -28.91
C ARG A 820 -19.53 -67.79 -30.09
N LYS A 821 -19.23 -68.84 -30.87
CA LYS A 821 -18.39 -68.79 -32.08
C LYS A 821 -19.10 -68.27 -33.33
N GLU A 822 -20.42 -68.27 -33.35
CA GLU A 822 -21.25 -67.82 -34.47
C GLU A 822 -21.62 -66.33 -34.35
N LEU A 823 -21.36 -65.74 -33.18
CA LEU A 823 -21.69 -64.36 -32.84
C LEU A 823 -20.55 -63.39 -33.17
N SER A 824 -20.91 -62.19 -33.60
CA SER A 824 -20.00 -61.06 -33.80
C SER A 824 -20.77 -59.73 -33.65
N GLY A 825 -20.04 -58.64 -33.38
CA GLY A 825 -20.65 -57.32 -33.19
C GLY A 825 -21.26 -57.11 -31.79
N PRO A 826 -22.30 -56.26 -31.65
CA PRO A 826 -22.72 -55.71 -30.35
C PRO A 826 -23.01 -56.73 -29.22
N PRO A 827 -23.69 -57.88 -29.45
CA PRO A 827 -24.00 -58.81 -28.35
C PRO A 827 -22.76 -59.45 -27.73
N VAL A 828 -21.69 -59.59 -28.51
CA VAL A 828 -20.40 -60.13 -28.05
C VAL A 828 -19.71 -59.14 -27.11
N VAL A 829 -19.69 -57.86 -27.48
CA VAL A 829 -19.13 -56.78 -26.66
C VAL A 829 -19.92 -56.64 -25.35
N ALA A 830 -21.27 -56.58 -25.44
CA ALA A 830 -22.12 -56.51 -24.26
C ALA A 830 -21.93 -57.69 -23.31
N ALA A 831 -21.80 -58.93 -23.83
CA ALA A 831 -21.53 -60.12 -23.01
C ALA A 831 -20.17 -60.05 -22.29
N ASP A 832 -19.14 -59.47 -22.92
CA ASP A 832 -17.80 -59.32 -22.33
C ASP A 832 -17.75 -58.17 -21.31
N ASP A 833 -18.50 -57.08 -21.53
CA ASP A 833 -18.70 -55.99 -20.56
C ASP A 833 -19.48 -56.47 -19.33
N ILE A 834 -20.51 -57.32 -19.52
CA ILE A 834 -21.24 -57.98 -18.43
C ILE A 834 -20.33 -58.98 -17.70
N GLY A 835 -19.54 -59.79 -18.43
CA GLY A 835 -18.59 -60.74 -17.85
C GLY A 835 -17.52 -60.05 -17.01
N THR A 836 -17.01 -58.92 -17.48
CA THR A 836 -16.05 -58.08 -16.74
C THR A 836 -16.66 -57.52 -15.46
N ARG A 837 -17.91 -57.02 -15.51
CA ARG A 837 -18.65 -56.63 -14.29
C ARG A 837 -18.87 -57.80 -13.33
N ALA A 838 -19.23 -58.98 -13.83
CA ALA A 838 -19.45 -60.17 -12.99
C ALA A 838 -18.16 -60.66 -12.28
N ARG A 839 -16.98 -60.54 -12.91
CA ARG A 839 -15.69 -60.76 -12.22
C ARG A 839 -15.45 -59.76 -11.10
N LYS A 840 -15.66 -58.46 -11.36
CA LYS A 840 -15.50 -57.39 -10.35
C LYS A 840 -16.44 -57.59 -9.15
N GLU A 841 -17.64 -58.12 -9.36
CA GLU A 841 -18.54 -58.51 -8.26
C GLU A 841 -18.02 -59.71 -7.45
N SER A 842 -17.39 -60.70 -8.09
CA SER A 842 -16.71 -61.79 -7.37
C SER A 842 -15.59 -61.26 -6.46
N GLU A 843 -14.74 -60.36 -6.97
CA GLU A 843 -13.69 -59.68 -6.18
C GLU A 843 -14.26 -58.85 -5.02
N THR A 844 -15.39 -58.18 -5.26
CA THR A 844 -16.11 -57.40 -4.24
C THR A 844 -16.66 -58.31 -3.13
N VAL A 845 -17.28 -59.43 -3.48
CA VAL A 845 -17.78 -60.42 -2.50
C VAL A 845 -16.63 -61.15 -1.79
N PHE A 846 -15.49 -61.38 -2.44
CA PHE A 846 -14.28 -61.89 -1.80
C PHE A 846 -13.74 -60.92 -0.74
N THR A 847 -13.76 -59.62 -1.05
CA THR A 847 -13.37 -58.58 -0.10
C THR A 847 -14.32 -58.56 1.11
N ILE A 848 -15.64 -58.59 0.89
CA ILE A 848 -16.65 -58.71 1.96
C ILE A 848 -16.40 -59.96 2.82
N GLN A 849 -16.13 -61.11 2.21
CA GLN A 849 -15.87 -62.37 2.93
C GLN A 849 -14.56 -62.31 3.76
N SER A 850 -13.54 -61.63 3.25
CA SER A 850 -12.24 -61.47 3.92
C SER A 850 -12.34 -60.51 5.10
N ASP A 851 -13.01 -59.38 4.93
CA ASP A 851 -13.29 -58.43 6.00
C ASP A 851 -14.15 -59.06 7.11
N LEU A 852 -15.17 -59.83 6.73
CA LEU A 852 -16.02 -60.59 7.65
C LEU A 852 -15.20 -61.62 8.47
N ALA A 853 -14.20 -62.25 7.85
CA ALA A 853 -13.30 -63.16 8.54
C ALA A 853 -12.38 -62.44 9.54
N ALA A 854 -11.82 -61.28 9.16
CA ALA A 854 -11.03 -60.45 10.07
C ALA A 854 -11.89 -59.95 11.25
N TYR A 855 -13.11 -59.50 10.97
CA TYR A 855 -14.06 -59.02 11.99
C TYR A 855 -14.47 -60.12 12.97
N ALA A 856 -14.91 -61.29 12.48
CA ALA A 856 -15.33 -62.41 13.33
C ALA A 856 -14.19 -62.96 14.22
N ASN A 857 -12.94 -62.84 13.78
CA ASN A 857 -11.76 -63.15 14.61
C ASN A 857 -11.53 -62.12 15.73
N ARG A 858 -11.86 -60.83 15.50
CA ARG A 858 -11.71 -59.74 16.49
C ARG A 858 -12.86 -59.69 17.50
N LYS A 859 -14.10 -59.88 17.03
CA LYS A 859 -15.34 -59.89 17.82
C LYS A 859 -16.16 -61.14 17.47
N PRO A 860 -16.05 -62.25 18.23
CA PRO A 860 -16.72 -63.51 17.91
C PRO A 860 -18.22 -63.52 18.28
N ASP A 861 -19.06 -62.80 17.52
CA ASP A 861 -20.53 -62.99 17.52
C ASP A 861 -20.90 -64.12 16.53
N LYS A 862 -21.69 -65.07 17.03
CA LYS A 862 -22.19 -66.26 16.33
C LYS A 862 -22.87 -65.96 14.99
N ARG A 863 -23.50 -64.79 14.83
CA ARG A 863 -24.17 -64.39 13.57
C ARG A 863 -23.18 -64.22 12.43
N PHE A 864 -22.10 -63.47 12.66
CA PHE A 864 -21.04 -63.23 11.68
C PHE A 864 -20.25 -64.51 11.39
N THR A 865 -19.94 -65.32 12.43
CA THR A 865 -19.29 -66.63 12.23
C THR A 865 -20.17 -67.58 11.42
N SER A 866 -21.48 -67.65 11.70
CA SER A 866 -22.41 -68.52 10.96
C SER A 866 -22.60 -68.08 9.51
N LEU A 867 -22.65 -66.77 9.24
CA LEU A 867 -22.64 -66.24 7.87
C LEU A 867 -21.34 -66.60 7.15
N LEU A 868 -20.19 -66.38 7.79
CA LEU A 868 -18.89 -66.64 7.19
C LEU A 868 -18.73 -68.13 6.79
N ASP A 869 -19.22 -69.05 7.63
CA ASP A 869 -19.25 -70.47 7.32
C ASP A 869 -20.25 -70.82 6.22
N GLN A 870 -21.40 -70.13 6.12
CA GLN A 870 -22.31 -70.24 4.97
C GLN A 870 -21.63 -69.79 3.66
N MET A 871 -20.96 -68.63 3.64
CA MET A 871 -20.23 -68.12 2.47
C MET A 871 -19.10 -69.05 2.04
N LYS A 872 -18.34 -69.62 3.00
CA LYS A 872 -17.28 -70.60 2.72
C LYS A 872 -17.85 -71.90 2.17
N LYS A 873 -18.91 -72.44 2.79
CA LYS A 873 -19.55 -73.70 2.39
C LYS A 873 -20.21 -73.64 1.01
N THR A 874 -20.74 -72.48 0.64
CA THR A 874 -21.38 -72.23 -0.67
C THR A 874 -20.39 -71.83 -1.77
N GLN A 875 -19.12 -71.58 -1.44
CA GLN A 875 -18.08 -71.12 -2.37
C GLN A 875 -18.44 -69.84 -3.15
N VAL A 876 -19.28 -68.95 -2.56
CA VAL A 876 -19.96 -67.84 -3.25
C VAL A 876 -19.08 -67.03 -4.21
N VAL A 877 -17.85 -66.70 -3.84
CA VAL A 877 -16.87 -65.99 -4.69
C VAL A 877 -16.67 -66.69 -6.04
N LYS A 878 -16.36 -67.99 -6.01
CA LYS A 878 -16.11 -68.83 -7.19
C LYS A 878 -17.38 -69.09 -7.99
N GLU A 879 -18.53 -69.21 -7.33
CA GLU A 879 -19.79 -69.42 -8.03
C GLU A 879 -20.28 -68.14 -8.73
N ILE A 880 -20.01 -66.95 -8.16
CA ILE A 880 -20.22 -65.65 -8.83
C ILE A 880 -19.19 -65.45 -9.96
N GLU A 881 -17.93 -65.86 -9.78
CA GLU A 881 -16.93 -65.88 -10.86
C GLU A 881 -17.40 -66.79 -12.03
N THR A 882 -18.04 -67.91 -11.71
CA THR A 882 -18.61 -68.83 -12.71
C THR A 882 -19.74 -68.16 -13.52
N VAL A 883 -20.48 -67.19 -12.95
CA VAL A 883 -21.46 -66.39 -13.72
C VAL A 883 -20.78 -65.65 -14.87
N ALA A 884 -19.60 -65.05 -14.64
CA ALA A 884 -18.82 -64.39 -15.70
C ALA A 884 -18.46 -65.36 -16.85
N LEU A 885 -18.07 -66.58 -16.52
CA LEU A 885 -17.76 -67.62 -17.51
C LEU A 885 -19.01 -68.08 -18.29
N THR A 886 -20.21 -68.07 -17.67
CA THR A 886 -21.45 -68.40 -18.39
C THR A 886 -21.85 -67.33 -19.41
N ILE A 887 -21.72 -66.04 -19.09
CA ILE A 887 -22.10 -64.97 -20.01
C ILE A 887 -21.12 -64.82 -21.16
N GLU A 888 -19.81 -64.96 -20.91
CA GLU A 888 -18.80 -65.07 -21.96
C GLU A 888 -19.09 -66.25 -22.91
N SER A 889 -19.63 -67.36 -22.37
CA SER A 889 -20.06 -68.52 -23.15
C SER A 889 -21.41 -68.35 -23.88
N ASN A 890 -22.04 -67.16 -23.82
CA ASN A 890 -23.40 -66.87 -24.33
C ASN A 890 -24.51 -67.75 -23.72
N LEU A 891 -24.34 -68.20 -22.47
CA LEU A 891 -25.34 -68.99 -21.74
C LEU A 891 -26.30 -68.10 -20.94
N SER A 892 -26.80 -67.02 -21.55
CA SER A 892 -27.51 -65.91 -20.88
C SER A 892 -28.64 -66.36 -19.93
N GLY A 893 -29.39 -67.41 -20.27
CA GLY A 893 -30.45 -67.95 -19.38
C GLY A 893 -29.92 -68.60 -18.08
N GLN A 894 -28.70 -69.16 -18.10
CA GLN A 894 -28.02 -69.65 -16.90
C GLN A 894 -27.45 -68.47 -16.11
N THR A 895 -26.88 -67.47 -16.79
CA THR A 895 -26.37 -66.24 -16.17
C THR A 895 -27.46 -65.50 -15.39
N ILE A 896 -28.62 -65.26 -16.00
CA ILE A 896 -29.78 -64.60 -15.36
C ILE A 896 -30.19 -65.36 -14.09
N SER A 897 -30.48 -66.65 -14.21
CA SER A 897 -30.94 -67.47 -13.07
C SER A 897 -29.90 -67.60 -11.96
N ALA A 898 -28.60 -67.62 -12.29
CA ALA A 898 -27.53 -67.67 -11.30
C ALA A 898 -27.35 -66.32 -10.59
N SER A 899 -27.39 -65.20 -11.31
CA SER A 899 -27.33 -63.86 -10.73
C SER A 899 -28.55 -63.54 -9.87
N GLU A 900 -29.76 -63.90 -10.28
CA GLU A 900 -30.98 -63.77 -9.45
C GLU A 900 -30.84 -64.59 -8.15
N TYR A 901 -30.41 -65.85 -8.24
CA TYR A 901 -30.17 -66.70 -7.07
C TYR A 901 -29.12 -66.13 -6.10
N TRP A 902 -28.02 -65.59 -6.64
CA TRP A 902 -26.99 -64.95 -5.81
C TRP A 902 -27.44 -63.61 -5.23
N ALA A 903 -28.25 -62.83 -5.95
CA ALA A 903 -28.85 -61.61 -5.44
C ALA A 903 -29.75 -61.89 -4.22
N ASP A 904 -30.68 -62.85 -4.33
CA ASP A 904 -31.55 -63.28 -3.22
C ASP A 904 -30.73 -63.84 -2.04
N THR A 905 -29.69 -64.64 -2.34
CA THR A 905 -28.82 -65.23 -1.30
C THR A 905 -28.03 -64.17 -0.53
N LEU A 906 -27.47 -63.17 -1.24
CA LEU A 906 -26.74 -62.05 -0.64
C LEU A 906 -27.66 -61.14 0.17
N ASP A 907 -28.88 -60.86 -0.30
CA ASP A 907 -29.84 -60.03 0.43
C ASP A 907 -30.33 -60.73 1.71
N ARG A 908 -30.68 -62.02 1.63
CA ARG A 908 -31.06 -62.83 2.80
C ARG A 908 -29.95 -62.89 3.86
N TRP A 909 -28.68 -63.00 3.44
CA TRP A 909 -27.54 -62.91 4.34
C TRP A 909 -27.35 -61.52 4.97
N ALA A 910 -27.72 -60.46 4.26
CA ALA A 910 -27.79 -59.12 4.84
C ALA A 910 -28.91 -59.01 5.87
N GLU A 911 -30.09 -59.58 5.62
CA GLU A 911 -31.21 -59.62 6.57
C GLU A 911 -30.89 -60.38 7.86
N ASP A 912 -30.23 -61.54 7.76
CA ASP A 912 -29.70 -62.29 8.92
C ASP A 912 -28.86 -61.39 9.85
N LEU A 913 -28.12 -60.42 9.27
CA LEU A 913 -27.28 -59.44 9.99
C LEU A 913 -27.99 -58.13 10.40
N VAL A 914 -29.16 -57.77 9.84
CA VAL A 914 -29.90 -56.54 10.25
C VAL A 914 -30.13 -56.51 11.76
N SER A 915 -30.42 -57.68 12.35
CA SER A 915 -30.60 -57.86 13.79
C SER A 915 -29.36 -57.57 14.66
N ALA A 916 -28.17 -57.48 14.07
CA ALA A 916 -26.92 -57.06 14.71
C ALA A 916 -26.53 -55.62 14.35
N ALA A 917 -26.99 -55.11 13.20
CA ALA A 917 -26.87 -53.71 12.83
C ALA A 917 -27.86 -52.80 13.59
N GLN A 918 -28.95 -53.31 14.14
CA GLN A 918 -29.89 -52.53 14.96
C GLN A 918 -29.25 -52.10 16.30
N CYS A 919 -29.06 -50.80 16.48
CA CYS A 919 -28.61 -50.23 17.75
C CYS A 919 -29.77 -50.18 18.76
N SER A 920 -29.68 -50.99 19.82
CA SER A 920 -30.73 -51.08 20.86
C SER A 920 -30.94 -49.80 21.67
N ASN A 921 -29.91 -48.96 21.79
CA ASN A 921 -29.90 -47.74 22.60
C ASN A 921 -30.05 -46.43 21.80
N CYS A 922 -29.99 -46.45 20.47
CA CYS A 922 -29.90 -45.23 19.65
C CYS A 922 -31.24 -44.49 19.45
N LYS A 923 -32.19 -44.57 20.38
CA LYS A 923 -33.45 -43.80 20.30
C LYS A 923 -33.22 -42.35 20.73
N GLY A 924 -32.52 -41.59 19.90
CA GLY A 924 -32.18 -40.19 20.11
C GLY A 924 -33.34 -39.26 19.74
N GLY A 925 -34.02 -38.71 20.74
CA GLY A 925 -35.03 -37.67 20.51
C GLY A 925 -35.89 -37.39 21.74
N SER A 926 -35.85 -36.15 22.22
CA SER A 926 -36.89 -35.64 23.11
C SER A 926 -38.14 -35.33 22.29
N ALA A 927 -39.34 -35.35 22.90
CA ALA A 927 -40.58 -35.04 22.18
C ALA A 927 -40.70 -33.56 21.74
N ASP A 928 -39.77 -32.71 22.19
CA ASP A 928 -39.75 -31.26 21.95
C ASP A 928 -38.61 -30.84 21.00
N SER A 929 -37.84 -31.79 20.48
CA SER A 929 -36.71 -31.59 19.55
C SER A 929 -37.00 -32.21 18.18
N LEU A 930 -36.46 -31.62 17.09
CA LEU A 930 -36.51 -32.24 15.77
C LEU A 930 -35.78 -33.62 15.78
N PRO A 931 -36.31 -34.63 15.07
CA PRO A 931 -35.63 -35.92 14.89
C PRO A 931 -34.24 -35.79 14.27
N PRO A 932 -33.27 -36.65 14.63
CA PRO A 932 -31.91 -36.62 14.10
C PRO A 932 -31.83 -36.67 12.58
N GLU A 933 -32.70 -37.45 11.93
CA GLU A 933 -32.78 -37.53 10.46
C GLU A 933 -33.01 -36.16 9.82
N ILE A 934 -33.95 -35.38 10.35
CA ILE A 934 -34.33 -34.07 9.83
C ILE A 934 -33.18 -33.05 10.08
N VAL A 935 -32.53 -33.13 11.24
CA VAL A 935 -31.34 -32.33 11.55
C VAL A 935 -30.18 -32.65 10.59
N LEU A 936 -29.93 -33.93 10.30
CA LEU A 936 -28.89 -34.35 9.35
C LEU A 936 -29.18 -33.86 7.93
N LYS A 937 -30.42 -33.99 7.45
CA LYS A 937 -30.84 -33.48 6.12
C LYS A 937 -30.61 -31.97 6.00
N VAL A 938 -30.96 -31.19 7.03
CA VAL A 938 -30.73 -29.74 7.09
C VAL A 938 -29.23 -29.39 7.14
N MET A 939 -28.42 -30.17 7.85
CA MET A 939 -26.96 -29.97 7.89
C MET A 939 -26.27 -30.33 6.57
N GLN A 940 -26.70 -31.40 5.90
CA GLN A 940 -26.23 -31.78 4.56
C GLN A 940 -26.60 -30.71 3.54
N ALA A 941 -27.88 -30.32 3.47
CA ALA A 941 -28.32 -29.26 2.57
C ALA A 941 -27.60 -27.92 2.81
N LEU A 942 -27.28 -27.56 4.06
CA LEU A 942 -26.48 -26.38 4.38
C LEU A 942 -25.03 -26.49 3.85
N HIS A 943 -24.40 -27.66 3.98
CA HIS A 943 -23.05 -27.91 3.46
C HIS A 943 -23.04 -27.90 1.92
N ASP A 944 -24.02 -28.55 1.29
CA ASP A 944 -24.19 -28.60 -0.16
C ASP A 944 -24.44 -27.20 -0.74
N GLU A 945 -25.22 -26.34 -0.06
CA GLU A 945 -25.50 -24.97 -0.51
C GLU A 945 -24.28 -24.05 -0.34
N MET A 946 -23.57 -24.13 0.79
CA MET A 946 -22.30 -23.42 0.98
C MET A 946 -21.27 -23.78 -0.09
N THR A 947 -21.24 -25.07 -0.44
CA THR A 947 -20.40 -25.65 -1.48
C THR A 947 -20.78 -25.13 -2.87
N LEU A 948 -22.05 -25.28 -3.23
CA LEU A 948 -22.60 -24.84 -4.52
C LEU A 948 -22.28 -23.37 -4.80
N ARG A 949 -22.47 -22.51 -3.80
CA ARG A 949 -22.17 -21.07 -3.92
C ARG A 949 -20.69 -20.79 -4.17
N ASP A 950 -19.78 -21.50 -3.51
CA ASP A 950 -18.34 -21.30 -3.73
C ASP A 950 -17.89 -21.83 -5.11
N GLU A 951 -18.60 -22.81 -5.69
CA GLU A 951 -18.45 -23.24 -7.09
C GLU A 951 -19.07 -22.24 -8.10
N THR A 952 -20.25 -21.69 -7.81
CA THR A 952 -20.89 -20.61 -8.59
C THR A 952 -19.97 -19.39 -8.68
N ARG A 953 -19.29 -19.05 -7.57
CA ARG A 953 -18.26 -17.99 -7.51
C ARG A 953 -17.01 -18.29 -8.34
N GLU A 954 -16.52 -19.53 -8.32
CA GLU A 954 -15.40 -19.95 -9.19
C GLU A 954 -15.79 -19.85 -10.67
N LEU A 955 -17.00 -20.30 -11.03
CA LEU A 955 -17.47 -20.29 -12.40
C LEU A 955 -17.67 -18.86 -12.94
N GLU A 956 -18.18 -17.93 -12.12
CA GLU A 956 -18.26 -16.52 -12.51
C GLU A 956 -16.87 -15.86 -12.61
N LYS A 957 -15.92 -16.18 -11.72
CA LYS A 957 -14.55 -15.65 -11.80
C LYS A 957 -13.73 -16.19 -12.96
N SER A 958 -13.97 -17.43 -13.38
CA SER A 958 -13.29 -18.06 -14.52
C SER A 958 -13.94 -17.71 -15.87
N ARG A 959 -15.19 -17.22 -15.86
CA ARG A 959 -15.97 -16.81 -17.05
C ARG A 959 -15.21 -15.93 -18.06
N PRO A 960 -14.42 -14.90 -17.69
CA PRO A 960 -13.74 -14.06 -18.67
C PRO A 960 -12.62 -14.77 -19.45
N ALA A 961 -12.14 -15.93 -18.96
CA ALA A 961 -11.11 -16.75 -19.57
C ALA A 961 -11.66 -18.05 -20.20
N MET A 962 -12.99 -18.18 -20.36
CA MET A 962 -13.62 -19.36 -20.96
C MET A 962 -14.54 -19.01 -22.13
N GLU A 963 -14.61 -19.92 -23.09
CA GLU A 963 -15.58 -19.84 -24.18
C GLU A 963 -17.02 -19.99 -23.65
N GLU A 964 -17.95 -19.23 -24.24
CA GLU A 964 -19.37 -19.18 -23.83
C GLU A 964 -20.07 -20.55 -23.88
N VAL A 965 -19.57 -21.48 -24.70
CA VAL A 965 -20.06 -22.87 -24.77
C VAL A 965 -19.63 -23.68 -23.53
N ASP A 966 -18.37 -23.57 -23.12
CA ASP A 966 -17.80 -24.30 -21.99
C ASP A 966 -18.31 -23.77 -20.66
N TYR A 967 -18.44 -22.43 -20.56
CA TYR A 967 -19.10 -21.76 -19.43
C TYR A 967 -20.54 -22.29 -19.23
N ARG A 968 -21.35 -22.36 -20.28
CA ARG A 968 -22.72 -22.92 -20.23
C ARG A 968 -22.73 -24.41 -19.88
N GLY A 969 -21.75 -25.16 -20.39
CA GLY A 969 -21.55 -26.57 -20.06
C GLY A 969 -21.29 -26.81 -18.58
N LYS A 970 -20.52 -25.94 -17.92
CA LYS A 970 -20.24 -25.96 -16.48
C LYS A 970 -21.39 -25.40 -15.62
N ALA A 971 -22.14 -24.42 -16.12
CA ALA A 971 -23.23 -23.78 -15.37
C ALA A 971 -24.48 -24.67 -15.23
N ALA A 972 -24.83 -25.43 -16.27
CA ALA A 972 -26.02 -26.28 -16.24
C ALA A 972 -26.01 -27.37 -15.12
N PRO A 973 -24.87 -28.01 -14.78
CA PRO A 973 -24.72 -28.80 -13.56
C PRO A 973 -25.10 -28.09 -12.27
N LEU A 974 -24.76 -26.80 -12.09
CA LEU A 974 -25.03 -26.06 -10.84
C LEU A 974 -26.54 -25.95 -10.59
N ALA A 975 -27.34 -25.65 -11.62
CA ALA A 975 -28.80 -25.64 -11.55
C ALA A 975 -29.41 -27.01 -11.16
N ASN A 976 -28.72 -28.11 -11.51
CA ASN A 976 -29.11 -29.47 -11.12
C ASN A 976 -28.67 -29.83 -9.68
N SER A 977 -27.55 -29.28 -9.19
CA SER A 977 -27.18 -29.36 -7.77
C SER A 977 -28.19 -28.60 -6.91
N GLN A 978 -28.49 -27.34 -7.25
CA GLN A 978 -29.51 -26.52 -6.57
C GLN A 978 -30.88 -27.23 -6.50
N ALA A 979 -31.26 -27.93 -7.58
CA ALA A 979 -32.47 -28.73 -7.63
C ALA A 979 -32.47 -29.84 -6.55
N LYS A 980 -31.39 -30.64 -6.48
CA LYS A 980 -31.24 -31.71 -5.49
C LYS A 980 -31.29 -31.15 -4.06
N ILE A 981 -30.62 -30.03 -3.79
CA ILE A 981 -30.60 -29.41 -2.46
C ILE A 981 -32.00 -28.91 -2.09
N SER A 982 -32.70 -28.22 -3.01
CA SER A 982 -34.09 -27.79 -2.81
C SER A 982 -35.05 -28.95 -2.56
N ASP A 983 -34.87 -30.07 -3.27
CA ASP A 983 -35.65 -31.29 -3.08
C ASP A 983 -35.32 -31.99 -1.75
N HIS A 984 -34.06 -31.92 -1.29
CA HIS A 984 -33.59 -32.44 0.00
C HIS A 984 -34.19 -31.64 1.19
N VAL A 985 -34.16 -30.30 1.12
CA VAL A 985 -34.81 -29.42 2.12
C VAL A 985 -36.32 -29.62 2.13
N ARG A 986 -36.95 -29.83 0.96
CA ARG A 986 -38.39 -30.12 0.89
C ARG A 986 -38.75 -31.47 1.52
N GLY A 987 -37.92 -32.50 1.30
CA GLY A 987 -38.07 -33.78 2.00
C GLY A 987 -38.03 -33.61 3.52
N ALA A 988 -37.08 -32.82 4.05
CA ALA A 988 -37.02 -32.51 5.48
C ALA A 988 -38.25 -31.73 5.99
N LEU A 989 -38.83 -30.85 5.17
CA LEU A 989 -40.08 -30.14 5.49
C LEU A 989 -41.29 -31.10 5.51
N ASP A 990 -41.41 -31.99 4.52
CA ASP A 990 -42.45 -33.00 4.43
C ASP A 990 -42.38 -33.99 5.61
N ASP A 991 -41.18 -34.37 6.04
CA ASP A 991 -40.95 -35.19 7.24
C ASP A 991 -41.47 -34.49 8.52
N ILE A 992 -41.22 -33.19 8.69
CA ILE A 992 -41.73 -32.42 9.85
C ILE A 992 -43.26 -32.41 9.86
N LEU A 993 -43.88 -32.24 8.69
CA LEU A 993 -45.34 -32.23 8.55
C LEU A 993 -45.98 -33.62 8.77
N ALA A 994 -45.21 -34.70 8.57
CA ALA A 994 -45.63 -36.06 8.90
C ALA A 994 -45.56 -36.39 10.41
N LEU A 995 -44.87 -35.58 11.23
CA LEU A 995 -44.78 -35.82 12.67
C LEU A 995 -46.12 -35.55 13.40
N PRO A 996 -46.45 -36.34 14.44
CA PRO A 996 -47.59 -36.02 15.33
C PRO A 996 -47.45 -34.61 15.91
N GLU A 997 -48.46 -33.76 15.66
CA GLU A 997 -48.49 -32.34 16.05
C GLU A 997 -47.37 -31.47 15.43
N GLY A 998 -46.67 -31.94 14.39
CA GLY A 998 -45.49 -31.28 13.81
C GLY A 998 -45.69 -29.81 13.42
N GLU A 999 -46.76 -29.50 12.69
CA GLU A 999 -47.16 -28.12 12.30
C GLU A 999 -47.43 -27.18 13.51
N GLN A 1000 -47.73 -27.75 14.68
CA GLN A 1000 -47.98 -27.00 15.91
C GLN A 1000 -46.72 -26.86 16.77
N ARG A 1001 -45.91 -27.92 16.88
CA ARG A 1001 -44.66 -27.96 17.65
C ARG A 1001 -43.52 -27.20 16.96
N PHE A 1002 -43.36 -27.40 15.65
CA PHE A 1002 -42.22 -26.95 14.85
C PHE A 1002 -42.60 -25.87 13.83
N ARG A 1003 -43.53 -24.97 14.19
CA ARG A 1003 -44.08 -23.97 13.26
C ARG A 1003 -43.03 -23.00 12.70
N LYS A 1004 -42.00 -22.65 13.49
CA LYS A 1004 -40.96 -21.70 13.06
C LYS A 1004 -39.99 -22.36 12.08
N GLU A 1005 -39.70 -23.62 12.33
CA GLU A 1005 -38.87 -24.52 11.55
C GLU A 1005 -39.54 -24.75 10.19
N VAL A 1006 -40.84 -25.10 10.19
CA VAL A 1006 -41.70 -25.17 8.99
C VAL A 1006 -41.69 -23.86 8.20
N GLN A 1007 -41.85 -22.71 8.87
CA GLN A 1007 -41.85 -21.41 8.21
C GLN A 1007 -40.49 -21.06 7.57
N LEU A 1008 -39.38 -21.30 8.27
CA LEU A 1008 -38.03 -21.03 7.77
C LEU A 1008 -37.66 -21.97 6.62
N LEU A 1009 -37.89 -23.27 6.75
CA LEU A 1009 -37.60 -24.24 5.68
C LEU A 1009 -38.49 -24.01 4.45
N SER A 1010 -39.75 -23.58 4.63
CA SER A 1010 -40.60 -23.14 3.51
C SER A 1010 -39.94 -21.97 2.76
N LEU A 1011 -39.44 -20.96 3.47
CA LEU A 1011 -38.74 -19.82 2.86
C LEU A 1011 -37.43 -20.24 2.16
N VAL A 1012 -36.65 -21.16 2.75
CA VAL A 1012 -35.48 -21.76 2.07
C VAL A 1012 -35.89 -22.41 0.74
N THR A 1013 -36.97 -23.20 0.70
CA THR A 1013 -37.43 -23.83 -0.56
C THR A 1013 -37.99 -22.83 -1.59
N GLU A 1014 -38.29 -21.59 -1.20
CA GLU A 1014 -38.61 -20.50 -2.12
C GLU A 1014 -37.32 -19.88 -2.70
N VAL A 1015 -36.37 -19.50 -1.84
CA VAL A 1015 -35.10 -18.89 -2.25
C VAL A 1015 -34.26 -19.85 -3.12
N MET A 1016 -34.15 -21.13 -2.74
CA MET A 1016 -33.47 -22.14 -3.57
C MET A 1016 -34.14 -22.38 -4.93
N ARG A 1017 -35.46 -22.16 -5.02
CA ARG A 1017 -36.23 -22.24 -6.28
C ARG A 1017 -35.96 -21.02 -7.16
N GLU A 1018 -35.74 -19.85 -6.57
CA GLU A 1018 -35.28 -18.65 -7.26
C GLU A 1018 -33.83 -18.81 -7.75
N ALA A 1019 -32.90 -19.23 -6.89
CA ALA A 1019 -31.51 -19.57 -7.25
C ALA A 1019 -31.45 -20.56 -8.41
N ARG A 1020 -32.24 -21.64 -8.36
CA ARG A 1020 -32.37 -22.62 -9.47
C ARG A 1020 -32.86 -21.97 -10.75
N SER A 1021 -33.79 -21.02 -10.67
CA SER A 1021 -34.30 -20.28 -11.83
C SER A 1021 -33.32 -19.26 -12.40
N ILE A 1022 -32.30 -18.86 -11.66
CA ILE A 1022 -31.21 -17.98 -12.10
C ILE A 1022 -30.12 -18.84 -12.78
N LEU A 1023 -29.61 -19.87 -12.08
CA LEU A 1023 -28.61 -20.81 -12.59
C LEU A 1023 -29.08 -21.54 -13.87
N ALA A 1024 -30.39 -21.75 -14.05
CA ALA A 1024 -30.98 -22.31 -15.28
C ALA A 1024 -30.93 -21.37 -16.51
N LYS A 1025 -30.52 -20.11 -16.36
CA LYS A 1025 -30.27 -19.14 -17.45
C LYS A 1025 -28.79 -19.09 -17.87
N PRO A 1026 -27.96 -20.07 -17.47
CA PRO A 1026 -26.52 -19.91 -17.24
C PRO A 1026 -26.10 -18.53 -16.73
N ASP A 1027 -26.63 -18.14 -15.55
CA ASP A 1027 -26.20 -16.94 -14.85
C ASP A 1027 -25.62 -17.31 -13.48
N THR A 1028 -24.31 -17.10 -13.33
CA THR A 1028 -23.55 -17.30 -12.08
C THR A 1028 -23.19 -15.97 -11.39
N GLY A 1029 -23.74 -14.86 -11.86
CA GLY A 1029 -23.46 -13.52 -11.36
C GLY A 1029 -24.00 -13.26 -9.96
N ALA A 1030 -23.96 -11.98 -9.57
CA ALA A 1030 -24.35 -11.54 -8.23
C ALA A 1030 -25.78 -11.92 -7.81
N GLU A 1031 -26.71 -12.14 -8.75
CA GLU A 1031 -28.09 -12.56 -8.48
C GLU A 1031 -28.14 -14.00 -7.92
N ALA A 1032 -27.42 -14.94 -8.53
CA ALA A 1032 -27.32 -16.33 -8.06
C ALA A 1032 -26.62 -16.40 -6.70
N ILE A 1033 -25.44 -15.76 -6.58
CA ILE A 1033 -24.62 -15.77 -5.37
C ILE A 1033 -25.35 -15.14 -4.18
N ALA A 1034 -26.23 -14.16 -4.42
CA ALA A 1034 -27.08 -13.57 -3.39
C ALA A 1034 -28.17 -14.54 -2.92
N ALA A 1035 -28.90 -15.19 -3.85
CA ALA A 1035 -29.95 -16.15 -3.50
C ALA A 1035 -29.39 -17.37 -2.74
N GLU A 1036 -28.28 -17.96 -3.21
CA GLU A 1036 -27.56 -19.03 -2.51
C GLU A 1036 -27.12 -18.57 -1.10
N THR A 1037 -26.67 -17.32 -0.94
CA THR A 1037 -26.27 -16.77 0.37
C THR A 1037 -27.48 -16.57 1.31
N GLU A 1038 -28.63 -16.11 0.81
CA GLU A 1038 -29.85 -16.01 1.60
C GLU A 1038 -30.36 -17.39 2.05
N ALA A 1039 -30.30 -18.40 1.17
CA ALA A 1039 -30.61 -19.79 1.53
C ALA A 1039 -29.68 -20.34 2.64
N ILE A 1040 -28.36 -20.05 2.58
CA ILE A 1040 -27.38 -20.39 3.62
C ILE A 1040 -27.70 -19.70 4.94
N GLU A 1041 -28.03 -18.39 4.94
CA GLU A 1041 -28.37 -17.66 6.17
C GLU A 1041 -29.66 -18.20 6.82
N LEU A 1042 -30.68 -18.53 6.02
CA LEU A 1042 -31.93 -19.10 6.50
C LEU A 1042 -31.74 -20.54 7.03
N LEU A 1043 -30.91 -21.37 6.40
CA LEU A 1043 -30.54 -22.68 6.92
C LEU A 1043 -29.69 -22.61 8.19
N LEU A 1044 -28.78 -21.62 8.31
CA LEU A 1044 -28.06 -21.35 9.56
C LEU A 1044 -29.01 -20.90 10.68
N GLN A 1045 -30.03 -20.10 10.38
CA GLN A 1045 -31.09 -19.75 11.34
C GLN A 1045 -31.87 -21.00 11.78
N ALA A 1046 -32.29 -21.86 10.83
CA ALA A 1046 -32.98 -23.11 11.13
C ALA A 1046 -32.15 -24.04 12.02
N LYS A 1047 -30.85 -24.25 11.71
CA LYS A 1047 -29.91 -25.06 12.50
C LYS A 1047 -29.71 -24.53 13.93
N ARG A 1048 -29.76 -23.21 14.13
CA ARG A 1048 -29.42 -22.55 15.42
C ARG A 1048 -30.58 -22.41 16.40
N MET A 1049 -31.82 -22.76 16.04
CA MET A 1049 -32.96 -22.61 16.95
C MET A 1049 -32.92 -23.61 18.11
N LYS A 1050 -32.85 -23.09 19.34
CA LYS A 1050 -33.05 -23.88 20.56
C LYS A 1050 -34.56 -24.14 20.77
N PRO A 1051 -35.01 -25.40 20.88
CA PRO A 1051 -36.39 -25.67 21.27
C PRO A 1051 -36.64 -25.17 22.70
N GLY A 1052 -37.88 -24.75 22.97
CA GLY A 1052 -38.23 -24.11 24.25
C GLY A 1052 -37.96 -22.60 24.31
N GLY A 1053 -38.03 -21.89 23.17
CA GLY A 1053 -37.89 -20.42 23.09
C GLY A 1053 -39.02 -19.60 23.74
N GLY A 1054 -39.23 -19.78 25.04
CA GLY A 1054 -40.08 -18.95 25.91
C GLY A 1054 -39.23 -18.30 27.02
N GLY A 1055 -39.43 -17.00 27.27
CA GLY A 1055 -38.53 -16.22 28.13
C GLY A 1055 -38.64 -16.54 29.63
N GLY A 1056 -37.49 -16.77 30.28
CA GLY A 1056 -37.39 -16.97 31.72
C GLY A 1056 -35.94 -17.01 32.20
N GLY A 1057 -35.37 -15.87 32.56
CA GLY A 1057 -34.02 -15.81 33.14
C GLY A 1057 -34.01 -16.25 34.60
N GLY A 1058 -33.25 -17.30 34.92
CA GLY A 1058 -33.08 -17.79 36.29
C GLY A 1058 -31.71 -18.45 36.47
N SER A 1059 -30.83 -17.80 37.24
CA SER A 1059 -29.45 -18.23 37.43
C SER A 1059 -29.23 -18.93 38.76
N ASN A 1060 -28.93 -20.23 38.75
CA ASN A 1060 -28.05 -20.85 39.76
C ASN A 1060 -27.52 -22.22 39.28
N PRO A 1061 -26.19 -22.43 39.19
CA PRO A 1061 -25.62 -23.77 39.03
C PRO A 1061 -25.49 -24.46 40.40
N GLY A 1062 -25.80 -25.76 40.48
CA GLY A 1062 -25.54 -26.58 41.67
C GLY A 1062 -26.60 -27.64 41.94
N GLY A 1063 -26.17 -28.91 41.95
CA GLY A 1063 -27.00 -30.08 42.27
C GLY A 1063 -27.01 -31.10 41.14
N GLY A 1064 -26.44 -32.28 41.38
CA GLY A 1064 -26.42 -33.37 40.40
C GLY A 1064 -27.82 -33.92 40.13
N GLY A 1065 -28.24 -33.83 38.86
CA GLY A 1065 -29.49 -34.39 38.35
C GLY A 1065 -29.25 -34.90 36.92
N GLY A 1066 -29.55 -36.17 36.67
CA GLY A 1066 -29.11 -36.84 35.44
C GLY A 1066 -29.94 -36.53 34.19
N ALA A 1067 -29.25 -36.50 33.05
CA ALA A 1067 -29.72 -36.82 31.69
C ALA A 1067 -30.88 -36.01 31.05
N GLU A 1068 -31.67 -35.20 31.75
CA GLU A 1068 -32.85 -34.52 31.15
C GLU A 1068 -32.58 -33.12 30.55
N PHE A 1069 -31.37 -32.56 30.66
CA PHE A 1069 -30.99 -31.26 30.07
C PHE A 1069 -30.31 -31.37 28.69
N ALA A 1070 -30.89 -32.18 27.80
CA ALA A 1070 -30.47 -32.34 26.40
C ALA A 1070 -31.61 -32.01 25.42
N SER A 1071 -32.19 -30.81 25.53
CA SER A 1071 -33.34 -30.41 24.69
C SER A 1071 -32.99 -30.12 23.23
N ALA A 1072 -31.74 -29.78 22.90
CA ALA A 1072 -31.28 -29.63 21.52
C ALA A 1072 -30.43 -30.85 21.10
N ALA A 1073 -30.69 -31.36 19.89
CA ALA A 1073 -29.94 -32.45 19.29
C ALA A 1073 -28.43 -32.14 19.28
N ALA A 1074 -27.61 -33.07 19.78
CA ALA A 1074 -26.17 -32.90 19.90
C ALA A 1074 -25.50 -32.72 18.52
N LEU A 1075 -26.04 -33.36 17.48
CA LEU A 1075 -25.58 -33.26 16.10
C LEU A 1075 -25.68 -31.82 15.54
N ALA A 1076 -26.74 -31.08 15.90
CA ALA A 1076 -26.92 -29.69 15.47
C ALA A 1076 -25.82 -28.74 16.02
N GLY A 1077 -25.14 -29.14 17.11
CA GLY A 1077 -23.98 -28.45 17.68
C GLY A 1077 -22.66 -28.71 16.97
N LEU A 1078 -22.63 -29.47 15.87
CA LEU A 1078 -21.42 -29.82 15.11
C LEU A 1078 -21.41 -29.19 13.70
N GLY A 1079 -20.25 -29.18 13.05
CA GLY A 1079 -20.07 -28.57 11.72
C GLY A 1079 -20.12 -27.03 11.71
N PRO A 1080 -20.11 -26.39 10.53
CA PRO A 1080 -19.93 -24.94 10.41
C PRO A 1080 -20.98 -24.12 11.18
N GLY A 1081 -20.53 -22.99 11.74
CA GLY A 1081 -21.35 -22.05 12.50
C GLY A 1081 -21.73 -22.48 13.92
N SER A 1082 -21.03 -23.47 14.49
CA SER A 1082 -21.31 -24.15 15.78
C SER A 1082 -20.99 -23.35 17.06
N ASP A 1083 -20.60 -22.08 16.97
CA ASP A 1083 -20.34 -21.24 18.15
C ASP A 1083 -21.63 -21.02 18.97
N ALA A 1084 -21.85 -21.88 19.97
CA ALA A 1084 -23.07 -21.92 20.78
C ALA A 1084 -23.31 -20.65 21.64
N GLU A 1085 -22.30 -19.78 21.73
CA GLU A 1085 -22.31 -18.50 22.45
C GLU A 1085 -22.35 -17.26 21.53
N ALA A 1086 -22.22 -17.44 20.20
CA ALA A 1086 -22.16 -16.33 19.25
C ALA A 1086 -23.53 -15.63 19.08
N GLN A 1087 -23.72 -14.52 19.78
CA GLN A 1087 -24.89 -13.65 19.63
C GLN A 1087 -24.82 -12.86 18.31
N VAL A 1088 -25.33 -13.44 17.23
CA VAL A 1088 -25.59 -12.71 15.99
C VAL A 1088 -26.77 -11.76 16.21
N ALA A 1089 -26.51 -10.45 16.18
CA ALA A 1089 -27.57 -9.45 16.17
C ALA A 1089 -28.41 -9.60 14.89
N ALA A 1090 -29.73 -9.78 15.04
CA ALA A 1090 -30.64 -10.02 13.94
C ALA A 1090 -30.74 -8.80 13.01
N ARG A 1091 -29.95 -8.81 11.92
CA ARG A 1091 -30.19 -7.94 10.76
C ARG A 1091 -31.45 -8.43 10.05
N ALA A 1092 -32.28 -7.51 9.59
CA ALA A 1092 -33.38 -7.87 8.70
C ALA A 1092 -32.78 -8.27 7.34
N VAL A 1093 -33.08 -9.48 6.88
CA VAL A 1093 -32.72 -9.94 5.53
C VAL A 1093 -33.46 -9.06 4.53
N GLY A 1094 -32.73 -8.25 3.78
CA GLY A 1094 -33.30 -7.37 2.76
C GLY A 1094 -33.55 -8.16 1.48
N GLN A 1095 -34.82 -8.39 1.13
CA GLN A 1095 -35.20 -9.12 -0.08
C GLN A 1095 -34.45 -8.62 -1.32
N ALA A 1096 -33.87 -9.55 -2.08
CA ALA A 1096 -32.99 -9.31 -3.22
C ALA A 1096 -33.70 -8.76 -4.49
N THR A 1097 -34.60 -7.78 -4.34
CA THR A 1097 -35.02 -6.96 -5.49
C THR A 1097 -33.81 -6.10 -5.94
N GLY A 1098 -33.48 -6.13 -7.22
CA GLY A 1098 -32.23 -5.60 -7.81
C GLY A 1098 -32.05 -4.06 -7.80
N ARG A 1099 -32.23 -3.42 -6.64
CA ARG A 1099 -31.99 -1.98 -6.37
C ARG A 1099 -31.40 -1.71 -4.98
N ALA A 1100 -30.76 -2.70 -4.35
CA ALA A 1100 -29.96 -2.50 -3.15
C ALA A 1100 -28.51 -2.15 -3.53
N GLY A 1101 -28.18 -0.85 -3.57
CA GLY A 1101 -26.79 -0.41 -3.56
C GLY A 1101 -26.13 -0.73 -2.21
N ARG A 1102 -24.79 -0.93 -2.20
CA ARG A 1102 -24.01 -1.30 -0.99
C ARG A 1102 -24.44 -0.48 0.24
N GLU A 1103 -25.10 -1.12 1.21
CA GLU A 1103 -25.39 -0.49 2.49
C GLU A 1103 -24.11 -0.35 3.31
N PHE A 1104 -23.54 0.84 3.27
CA PHE A 1104 -22.42 1.22 4.14
C PHE A 1104 -22.86 1.20 5.61
N PRO A 1105 -21.97 0.83 6.56
CA PRO A 1105 -22.23 0.94 8.00
C PRO A 1105 -22.67 2.34 8.41
N GLU A 1106 -23.42 2.48 9.52
CA GLU A 1106 -23.90 3.78 10.02
C GLU A 1106 -22.77 4.80 10.22
N GLU A 1107 -21.57 4.35 10.59
CA GLU A 1107 -20.36 5.17 10.71
C GLU A 1107 -19.96 5.82 9.37
N PHE A 1108 -20.05 5.08 8.26
CA PHE A 1108 -19.78 5.60 6.92
C PHE A 1108 -20.95 6.43 6.36
N ARG A 1109 -22.20 6.07 6.67
CA ARG A 1109 -23.38 6.88 6.27
C ARG A 1109 -23.38 8.22 7.00
N SER A 1110 -23.17 8.24 8.31
CA SER A 1110 -23.05 9.48 9.08
C SER A 1110 -21.81 10.30 8.70
N GLY A 1111 -20.69 9.66 8.34
CA GLY A 1111 -19.52 10.32 7.76
C GLY A 1111 -19.81 11.00 6.41
N LEU A 1112 -20.51 10.31 5.49
CA LEU A 1112 -20.92 10.86 4.19
C LEU A 1112 -21.99 11.95 4.34
N ASP A 1113 -23.01 11.75 5.18
CA ASP A 1113 -24.04 12.76 5.44
C ASP A 1113 -23.42 14.01 6.09
N ALA A 1114 -22.43 13.86 6.98
CA ALA A 1114 -21.67 14.98 7.53
C ALA A 1114 -20.83 15.70 6.46
N TYR A 1115 -20.20 14.95 5.55
CA TYR A 1115 -19.45 15.51 4.42
C TYR A 1115 -20.35 16.30 3.47
N PHE A 1116 -21.50 15.75 3.06
CA PHE A 1116 -22.45 16.45 2.20
C PHE A 1116 -23.10 17.64 2.90
N ASN A 1117 -23.45 17.55 4.19
CA ASN A 1117 -23.93 18.70 4.98
C ASN A 1117 -22.87 19.81 5.12
N ALA A 1118 -21.58 19.48 5.12
CA ALA A 1118 -20.50 20.47 5.09
C ALA A 1118 -20.37 21.11 3.70
N LEU A 1119 -20.56 20.33 2.63
CA LEU A 1119 -20.52 20.79 1.24
C LEU A 1119 -21.69 21.72 0.89
N GLU A 1120 -22.92 21.38 1.31
CA GLU A 1120 -24.09 22.24 1.12
C GLU A 1120 -23.99 23.54 1.93
N LYS A 1121 -23.43 23.48 3.15
CA LYS A 1121 -23.19 24.69 3.96
C LYS A 1121 -22.15 25.61 3.32
N SER A 1122 -21.06 25.10 2.76
CA SER A 1122 -20.08 25.94 2.04
C SER A 1122 -20.63 26.48 0.71
N GLY A 1123 -21.54 25.76 0.06
CA GLY A 1123 -22.29 26.24 -1.11
C GLY A 1123 -23.29 27.38 -0.82
N SER A 1124 -23.65 27.62 0.45
CA SER A 1124 -24.64 28.63 0.84
C SER A 1124 -24.09 30.04 1.12
N ALA A 1125 -22.82 30.29 0.82
CA ALA A 1125 -22.09 31.53 1.16
C ALA A 1125 -21.31 32.15 -0.02
N ASN A 1126 -22.00 32.40 -1.14
CA ASN A 1126 -21.61 33.32 -2.22
C ASN A 1126 -22.86 33.92 -2.88
#